data_AF-A0A0D1YT34-F1
#
_entry.id   AF-A0A0D1YT34-F1
#
_cell.length_a   1.000
_cell.length_b   1.000
_cell.length_c   1.000
_cell.angle_alpha   90.00
_cell.angle_beta   90.00
_cell.angle_gamma   90.00
#
_symmetry.space_group_name_H-M   'P 1'
#
loop_
_entity.id
_entity.type
_entity.pdbx_description
1 polymer ?
#
loop_
_entity_poly.entity_id
_entity_poly.type
_entity_poly.pdbx_seq_one_letter_code
_entity_poly.pdbx_strand_id
1 'polypeptide(L)'
;MSQPPGLFSVRRPRETLGHIQNFSGIPQPASAVKRVSSSNELRNAPFTASHARSTSINQSVQRPAQPNFHRSSSGGNLADMGMSTARRSVSSNMFGSANTGRQSLAPNQLFGSQTPASQSIQRRSSIFSRPSGHGPVAHQSFFSQPPAPGIAPKDPRPLRDSSYRARLSQELLDYLTQNNFELEMKHSLTQNSVKSPTQKDFTFMFQWLYRRIDPGYKFQKSIDTEVPPIMKQLRYPYERDITKSHLVAVGGQNWPRFLGLLHWMMQLAQMLDNFTRGAYDDACAEAGVDIASDRIVFRFLFGAYQDWLQMGPEDDEESEEAALQPHIQAMTDEFERINSKHAEELRLYEAEHEALKAQVEEFERNAPDVAKLDKHFKILEDDKKKFEEYNANVQAKIEKYDARIKILEAEIQRTEADLQVVEQERQSLQQSVDRQGLNIQDIDRMNTERERLTKSHEDALVMLDEVNKKVLEKEAETSRKLEDLEVVVKRYNSLGYQMSLIPSTAVNAKGVDFELSLNISDNFSTSTSRRRGSPDTDRLLADNNVGYSPVHLLNLDLRGAVRNAFIALRKEINERRKAAADADLNARDFLDNISEALHEKNTEIDNLNYRVNEASRMYASLKESQTTTHTQQTSAIEKLEKELARMREGLERGVVELEQREIEVGVAWESMREEAARVREELHSGIERCLEDVIRFKVRVQKGLEEFEGWVGEEVEVELLGDEMDGMGLEDKRDEE
;
A
#
# COMPACT_ATOMS: atom_id res chain seq x y z
N MET A 1 53.99 50.40 36.14
CA MET A 1 53.21 51.40 35.36
C MET A 1 51.88 50.76 34.99
N SER A 2 50.70 51.39 35.06
CA SER A 2 50.28 52.59 35.82
C SER A 2 48.78 52.86 35.62
N GLN A 3 47.99 52.76 36.71
CA GLN A 3 46.93 53.73 37.12
C GLN A 3 45.63 53.82 36.24
N PRO A 4 44.49 54.38 36.73
CA PRO A 4 43.18 53.67 36.75
C PRO A 4 42.03 54.55 36.13
N PRO A 5 40.71 54.41 36.43
CA PRO A 5 39.90 53.44 37.23
C PRO A 5 38.76 52.81 36.36
N GLY A 6 37.53 52.43 36.80
CA GLY A 6 36.80 52.49 38.08
C GLY A 6 35.30 52.11 37.93
N LEU A 7 34.42 52.46 38.87
CA LEU A 7 34.16 51.72 40.12
C LEU A 7 32.88 52.23 40.84
N PHE A 8 31.82 51.41 41.00
CA PHE A 8 30.78 51.45 42.07
C PHE A 8 29.88 50.18 41.91
N SER A 9 29.45 49.32 42.85
CA SER A 9 29.38 49.24 44.34
C SER A 9 27.95 49.45 44.93
N VAL A 10 27.39 48.70 45.90
CA VAL A 10 27.56 47.29 46.38
C VAL A 10 26.46 46.91 47.45
N ARG A 11 26.15 45.61 47.68
CA ARG A 11 25.45 44.97 48.88
C ARG A 11 23.93 45.24 49.07
N ARG A 12 23.01 44.31 49.46
CA ARG A 12 22.84 43.23 50.52
C ARG A 12 22.18 43.75 51.83
N PRO A 13 21.56 42.93 52.75
CA PRO A 13 21.20 41.48 52.77
C PRO A 13 19.75 41.14 53.32
N ARG A 14 19.59 39.95 53.94
CA ARG A 14 18.40 39.18 54.39
C ARG A 14 17.93 39.48 55.85
N GLU A 15 16.82 38.80 56.24
CA GLU A 15 16.47 38.16 57.56
C GLU A 15 15.07 38.60 58.11
N THR A 16 14.35 37.91 59.00
CA THR A 16 13.78 36.53 59.18
C THR A 16 13.04 36.53 60.56
N LEU A 17 12.22 35.51 60.90
CA LEU A 17 11.37 35.38 62.12
C LEU A 17 10.04 36.19 62.09
N GLY A 18 8.94 35.82 62.79
CA GLY A 18 8.59 34.57 63.50
C GLY A 18 7.61 34.77 64.70
N HIS A 19 6.77 33.75 65.03
CA HIS A 19 5.96 33.59 66.28
C HIS A 19 4.71 34.54 66.45
N ILE A 20 3.65 34.32 67.29
CA ILE A 20 3.22 33.21 68.20
C ILE A 20 1.70 33.25 68.61
N GLN A 21 1.11 32.08 68.95
CA GLN A 21 -0.06 31.74 69.85
C GLN A 21 -1.44 32.48 69.76
N ASN A 22 -2.63 31.93 70.10
CA ASN A 22 -3.21 30.82 70.94
C ASN A 22 -3.86 31.25 72.29
N PHE A 23 -4.69 30.33 72.85
CA PHE A 23 -5.57 30.40 74.04
C PHE A 23 -6.94 31.10 73.79
N SER A 24 -8.05 30.73 74.45
CA SER A 24 -8.34 29.82 75.58
C SER A 24 -9.61 28.95 75.30
N GLY A 25 -10.10 28.02 76.16
CA GLY A 25 -9.69 27.56 77.49
C GLY A 25 -10.41 26.25 77.92
N ILE A 26 -9.90 25.59 78.97
CA ILE A 26 -10.21 24.20 79.46
C ILE A 26 -10.64 24.32 80.94
N PRO A 27 -11.66 23.60 81.50
CA PRO A 27 -11.55 22.17 81.92
C PRO A 27 -12.87 21.33 81.89
N GLN A 28 -12.98 20.00 82.07
CA GLN A 28 -12.19 18.93 82.77
C GLN A 28 -12.27 18.99 84.33
N PRO A 29 -11.96 17.92 85.13
CA PRO A 29 -11.71 16.49 84.82
C PRO A 29 -13.05 15.72 84.55
N ALA A 30 -13.32 14.40 84.76
CA ALA A 30 -12.68 13.22 85.39
C ALA A 30 -13.22 11.92 84.69
N SER A 31 -12.70 10.68 84.78
CA SER A 31 -11.82 9.91 85.70
C SER A 31 -12.55 9.22 86.87
N ALA A 32 -12.59 7.89 87.01
CA ALA A 32 -12.03 6.74 86.26
C ALA A 32 -12.83 5.45 86.69
N VAL A 33 -12.55 4.14 86.44
CA VAL A 33 -11.53 3.24 85.81
C VAL A 33 -12.15 1.79 85.86
N LYS A 34 -11.91 0.71 85.08
CA LYS A 34 -11.06 0.26 83.95
C LYS A 34 -11.67 -1.06 83.37
N ARG A 35 -11.39 -1.42 82.10
CA ARG A 35 -11.50 -2.78 81.44
C ARG A 35 -12.93 -3.37 81.23
N VAL A 36 -13.24 -4.11 80.16
CA VAL A 36 -12.55 -4.37 78.86
C VAL A 36 -13.49 -3.88 77.74
N SER A 37 -12.96 -3.22 76.70
CA SER A 37 -13.74 -2.32 75.82
C SER A 37 -14.97 -2.95 75.15
N SER A 38 -16.14 -2.62 75.70
CA SER A 38 -17.49 -2.91 75.23
C SER A 38 -17.91 -1.94 74.10
N SER A 39 -18.97 -2.11 73.28
CA SER A 39 -20.31 -2.71 73.50
C SER A 39 -21.14 -1.95 74.56
N ASN A 40 -22.48 -1.91 74.57
CA ASN A 40 -23.49 -2.29 73.56
C ASN A 40 -24.82 -1.56 73.90
N GLU A 41 -25.71 -1.34 72.92
CA GLU A 41 -27.19 -1.19 73.15
C GLU A 41 -27.61 -0.07 74.17
N LEU A 42 -28.84 0.14 74.68
CA LEU A 42 -30.27 -0.12 74.33
C LEU A 42 -31.05 1.09 74.97
N ARG A 43 -32.26 1.59 74.61
CA ARG A 43 -33.45 1.26 73.78
C ARG A 43 -33.82 2.52 72.95
N ASN A 44 -34.62 2.50 71.88
CA ASN A 44 -36.09 2.30 71.77
C ASN A 44 -36.93 3.09 72.81
N ALA A 45 -38.00 3.82 72.47
CA ALA A 45 -38.63 4.18 71.18
C ALA A 45 -39.67 5.33 71.45
N PRO A 46 -40.41 5.89 70.46
CA PRO A 46 -40.34 5.80 69.00
C PRO A 46 -39.97 7.21 68.42
N PHE A 47 -40.46 7.83 67.31
CA PHE A 47 -41.44 7.47 66.26
C PHE A 47 -41.18 8.24 64.93
N THR A 48 -42.23 8.47 64.13
CA THR A 48 -42.27 9.06 62.76
C THR A 48 -42.23 10.59 62.69
N ALA A 49 -41.82 11.27 61.60
CA ALA A 49 -41.00 10.86 60.43
C ALA A 49 -40.57 12.09 59.57
N SER A 50 -39.30 12.10 59.13
CA SER A 50 -38.70 12.53 57.83
C SER A 50 -39.41 13.47 56.83
N HIS A 51 -38.73 14.27 55.97
CA HIS A 51 -37.37 14.87 55.92
C HIS A 51 -37.30 15.89 54.73
N ALA A 52 -36.20 16.63 54.58
CA ALA A 52 -35.99 17.68 53.56
C ALA A 52 -34.82 17.39 52.59
N ARG A 53 -34.61 18.26 51.57
CA ARG A 53 -33.50 18.24 50.59
C ARG A 53 -32.47 19.36 50.82
N SER A 54 -31.28 19.21 50.24
CA SER A 54 -30.10 20.09 50.36
C SER A 54 -29.62 20.65 49.01
N THR A 55 -28.56 21.48 48.99
CA THR A 55 -28.07 22.25 47.82
C THR A 55 -26.53 22.27 47.65
N SER A 56 -26.05 22.47 46.41
CA SER A 56 -24.71 23.04 46.02
C SER A 56 -23.43 22.21 46.34
N ILE A 57 -22.22 22.38 45.73
CA ILE A 57 -21.67 23.30 44.70
C ILE A 57 -20.48 22.63 43.91
N ASN A 58 -19.78 23.34 43.00
CA ASN A 58 -18.79 22.82 41.99
C ASN A 58 -17.29 22.80 42.51
N GLN A 59 -16.17 22.56 41.76
CA GLN A 59 -15.80 22.52 40.31
C GLN A 59 -14.38 21.92 40.02
N SER A 60 -13.98 21.81 38.72
CA SER A 60 -12.61 22.02 38.11
C SER A 60 -11.57 20.88 37.78
N VAL A 61 -11.25 20.77 36.46
CA VAL A 61 -9.95 20.53 35.73
C VAL A 61 -9.15 19.18 35.71
N GLN A 62 -9.26 18.48 34.56
CA GLN A 62 -8.27 17.76 33.67
C GLN A 62 -6.97 17.00 34.11
N ARG A 63 -6.93 15.68 33.75
CA ARG A 63 -5.84 14.82 33.13
C ARG A 63 -4.42 14.63 33.79
N PRO A 64 -3.59 13.63 33.37
CA PRO A 64 -3.84 12.23 32.90
C PRO A 64 -2.83 11.13 33.40
N ALA A 65 -3.13 9.83 33.18
CA ALA A 65 -2.15 8.71 33.12
C ALA A 65 -2.68 7.50 32.28
N GLN A 66 -1.83 6.51 31.97
CA GLN A 66 -2.01 5.33 31.06
C GLN A 66 -2.04 3.99 31.85
N PRO A 67 -2.33 2.76 31.29
CA PRO A 67 -2.25 2.31 29.88
C PRO A 67 -3.41 1.41 29.33
N ASN A 68 -3.20 0.81 28.14
CA ASN A 68 -4.07 -0.12 27.37
C ASN A 68 -4.21 -1.55 27.99
N PHE A 69 -5.00 -2.55 27.51
CA PHE A 69 -5.49 -2.91 26.15
C PHE A 69 -6.78 -3.80 26.12
N HIS A 70 -7.53 -3.72 25.00
CA HIS A 70 -8.36 -4.79 24.37
C HIS A 70 -9.68 -5.27 25.09
N ARG A 71 -10.73 -5.81 24.42
CA ARG A 71 -10.97 -6.13 22.97
C ARG A 71 -12.48 -6.23 22.62
N SER A 72 -12.81 -6.13 21.32
CA SER A 72 -13.99 -6.72 20.61
C SER A 72 -15.39 -6.17 20.98
N SER A 73 -16.43 -6.13 20.13
CA SER A 73 -16.69 -6.49 18.71
C SER A 73 -18.04 -5.84 18.30
N SER A 74 -18.45 -5.57 17.05
CA SER A 74 -17.90 -5.65 15.67
C SER A 74 -18.92 -4.94 14.74
N GLY A 75 -18.63 -4.51 13.51
CA GLY A 75 -17.43 -4.57 12.68
C GLY A 75 -17.77 -4.22 11.22
N GLY A 76 -16.76 -3.96 10.39
CA GLY A 76 -16.87 -3.72 8.95
C GLY A 76 -15.49 -3.86 8.27
N ASN A 77 -15.38 -3.54 6.97
CA ASN A 77 -14.14 -3.61 6.15
C ASN A 77 -13.63 -5.06 5.88
N LEU A 78 -12.89 -5.40 4.81
CA LEU A 78 -12.72 -4.85 3.45
C LEU A 78 -12.26 -6.01 2.51
N ALA A 79 -11.53 -5.73 1.42
CA ALA A 79 -10.80 -6.72 0.61
C ALA A 79 -9.59 -7.34 1.38
N ASP A 80 -8.85 -8.36 0.92
CA ASP A 80 -8.68 -8.93 -0.44
C ASP A 80 -8.17 -10.40 -0.39
N MET A 81 -7.95 -11.01 -1.56
CA MET A 81 -7.06 -12.15 -1.88
C MET A 81 -7.55 -13.59 -1.58
N GLY A 82 -7.66 -14.41 -2.64
CA GLY A 82 -7.66 -15.89 -2.50
C GLY A 82 -8.62 -16.71 -3.38
N MET A 83 -8.21 -16.99 -4.63
CA MET A 83 -8.65 -18.11 -5.50
C MET A 83 -10.14 -18.27 -5.95
N SER A 84 -10.29 -18.34 -7.27
CA SER A 84 -11.10 -19.32 -8.02
C SER A 84 -12.58 -19.56 -7.65
N THR A 85 -13.50 -18.99 -8.43
CA THR A 85 -14.30 -19.77 -9.42
C THR A 85 -15.03 -18.84 -10.39
N ALA A 86 -15.38 -19.34 -11.58
CA ALA A 86 -15.98 -18.54 -12.64
C ALA A 86 -17.52 -18.53 -12.59
N ARG A 87 -18.13 -17.35 -12.84
CA ARG A 87 -19.29 -17.12 -13.75
C ARG A 87 -19.88 -15.71 -13.61
N ARG A 88 -19.81 -14.90 -14.66
CA ARG A 88 -20.77 -13.80 -14.94
C ARG A 88 -21.01 -13.62 -16.44
N SER A 89 -22.18 -14.03 -16.91
CA SER A 89 -23.04 -13.15 -17.71
C SER A 89 -23.74 -12.17 -16.74
N VAL A 90 -24.40 -11.07 -17.11
CA VAL A 90 -25.03 -10.62 -18.36
C VAL A 90 -24.77 -9.11 -18.53
N SER A 91 -24.94 -8.58 -19.75
CA SER A 91 -24.87 -7.15 -20.06
C SER A 91 -26.19 -6.39 -19.81
N SER A 92 -26.11 -5.11 -19.44
CA SER A 92 -27.01 -4.06 -19.95
C SER A 92 -26.50 -2.64 -19.65
N ASN A 93 -26.24 -1.87 -20.70
CA ASN A 93 -26.19 -0.40 -20.61
C ASN A 93 -27.59 0.14 -20.93
N MET A 94 -28.10 1.06 -20.13
CA MET A 94 -29.32 1.82 -20.42
C MET A 94 -29.07 3.30 -20.14
N PHE A 95 -28.97 4.10 -21.20
CA PHE A 95 -29.66 5.39 -21.37
C PHE A 95 -29.30 5.97 -22.75
N GLY A 96 -30.29 6.59 -23.41
CA GLY A 96 -30.08 7.28 -24.68
C GLY A 96 -31.36 7.92 -25.21
N SER A 97 -31.21 9.05 -25.90
CA SER A 97 -32.20 9.68 -26.78
C SER A 97 -31.40 10.71 -27.60
N ALA A 98 -31.16 10.57 -28.91
CA ALA A 98 -32.03 10.38 -30.08
C ALA A 98 -32.49 11.70 -30.73
N ASN A 99 -31.88 11.99 -31.88
CA ASN A 99 -32.49 12.63 -33.05
C ASN A 99 -31.53 12.37 -34.25
N THR A 100 -31.89 11.48 -35.18
CA THR A 100 -32.66 11.74 -36.43
C THR A 100 -31.95 12.66 -37.43
N GLY A 101 -31.60 12.12 -38.59
CA GLY A 101 -31.01 12.89 -39.69
C GLY A 101 -30.11 12.06 -40.63
N ARG A 102 -30.70 11.31 -41.57
CA ARG A 102 -29.98 10.85 -42.77
C ARG A 102 -30.08 11.91 -43.86
N GLN A 103 -28.95 12.37 -44.40
CA GLN A 103 -28.83 12.69 -45.83
C GLN A 103 -27.41 12.37 -46.33
N SER A 104 -27.24 12.34 -47.65
CA SER A 104 -26.06 11.87 -48.36
C SER A 104 -25.22 13.00 -49.00
N LEU A 105 -24.26 12.62 -49.84
CA LEU A 105 -23.46 13.42 -50.79
C LEU A 105 -22.12 14.02 -50.28
N ALA A 106 -21.04 13.47 -50.84
CA ALA A 106 -19.83 14.20 -51.23
C ALA A 106 -19.99 14.66 -52.71
N PRO A 107 -19.02 15.33 -53.38
CA PRO A 107 -17.71 15.82 -52.94
C PRO A 107 -17.42 17.30 -53.32
N ASN A 108 -16.21 17.82 -53.02
CA ASN A 108 -15.37 18.45 -54.06
C ASN A 108 -13.87 18.59 -53.67
N GLN A 109 -13.03 19.07 -54.59
CA GLN A 109 -11.55 19.15 -54.53
C GLN A 109 -10.99 20.59 -54.68
N LEU A 110 -9.65 20.71 -54.87
CA LEU A 110 -8.81 21.90 -55.20
C LEU A 110 -8.42 22.77 -53.98
N PHE A 111 -7.18 23.28 -53.80
CA PHE A 111 -5.86 23.18 -54.51
C PHE A 111 -4.80 22.59 -53.53
N GLY A 112 -3.63 22.03 -53.90
CA GLY A 112 -2.44 22.66 -54.52
C GLY A 112 -1.60 23.45 -53.49
N SER A 113 -0.31 23.21 -53.23
CA SER A 113 0.71 22.36 -53.89
C SER A 113 1.91 22.02 -52.95
N GLN A 114 2.97 21.40 -53.50
CA GLN A 114 4.27 21.02 -52.92
C GLN A 114 4.39 19.68 -52.17
N THR A 115 5.58 19.09 -52.27
CA THR A 115 6.03 17.73 -51.88
C THR A 115 7.48 17.81 -51.34
N PRO A 116 8.12 16.73 -50.83
CA PRO A 116 7.61 15.40 -50.47
C PRO A 116 7.94 14.95 -49.02
N ALA A 117 7.34 13.82 -48.61
CA ALA A 117 7.91 12.79 -47.73
C ALA A 117 8.75 13.21 -46.49
N SER A 118 8.07 13.46 -45.37
CA SER A 118 8.48 12.87 -44.09
C SER A 118 7.25 12.62 -43.22
N GLN A 119 7.04 11.39 -42.75
CA GLN A 119 6.15 11.14 -41.61
C GLN A 119 6.97 11.19 -40.33
N SER A 120 6.76 12.25 -39.57
CA SER A 120 7.07 12.32 -38.15
C SER A 120 6.40 11.14 -37.43
N ILE A 121 7.06 10.41 -36.53
CA ILE A 121 7.24 10.85 -35.14
C ILE A 121 5.95 11.48 -34.58
N GLN A 122 5.35 10.88 -33.55
CA GLN A 122 5.16 11.57 -32.26
C GLN A 122 4.55 10.64 -31.19
N ARG A 123 5.30 10.51 -30.07
CA ARG A 123 4.82 10.59 -28.66
C ARG A 123 3.89 9.46 -28.15
N ARG A 124 3.86 9.09 -26.86
CA ARG A 124 4.61 9.37 -25.60
C ARG A 124 4.13 8.29 -24.58
N SER A 125 4.74 7.97 -23.42
CA SER A 125 5.99 8.36 -22.75
C SER A 125 6.18 7.49 -21.49
N SER A 126 7.43 7.31 -21.02
CA SER A 126 7.83 6.95 -19.63
C SER A 126 7.35 5.56 -19.11
N ILE A 127 7.99 4.90 -18.12
CA ILE A 127 8.89 5.35 -17.04
C ILE A 127 10.13 4.44 -16.91
N PHE A 128 11.26 5.07 -16.54
CA PHE A 128 12.45 4.59 -15.79
C PHE A 128 12.56 3.10 -15.39
N SER A 129 13.68 2.43 -15.75
CA SER A 129 14.59 1.66 -14.84
C SER A 129 15.73 0.95 -15.59
N ARG A 130 16.92 0.92 -14.98
CA ARG A 130 17.99 -0.11 -15.22
C ARG A 130 17.60 -1.37 -14.40
N PRO A 131 17.96 -2.60 -14.80
CA PRO A 131 19.35 -3.05 -14.66
C PRO A 131 19.86 -4.05 -15.72
N SER A 132 21.15 -4.38 -15.59
CA SER A 132 21.78 -5.60 -16.11
C SER A 132 21.48 -6.81 -15.20
N GLY A 133 21.35 -8.01 -15.76
CA GLY A 133 21.40 -9.26 -14.98
C GLY A 133 20.65 -10.45 -15.57
N HIS A 134 21.38 -11.55 -15.73
CA HIS A 134 20.95 -12.96 -15.63
C HIS A 134 19.52 -13.35 -16.07
N GLY A 135 19.42 -14.01 -17.22
CA GLY A 135 18.21 -14.74 -17.60
C GLY A 135 17.95 -15.97 -16.72
N PRO A 136 16.69 -16.40 -16.53
CA PRO A 136 16.35 -17.49 -15.60
C PRO A 136 16.78 -18.87 -16.14
N VAL A 137 17.59 -19.58 -15.37
CA VAL A 137 17.95 -20.98 -15.63
C VAL A 137 16.75 -21.88 -15.37
N ALA A 138 16.22 -22.52 -16.41
CA ALA A 138 15.00 -23.31 -16.32
C ALA A 138 15.28 -24.75 -15.84
N HIS A 139 15.41 -24.94 -14.52
CA HIS A 139 15.44 -26.29 -13.92
C HIS A 139 14.10 -27.01 -14.17
N GLN A 140 14.11 -28.03 -15.04
CA GLN A 140 12.95 -28.87 -15.33
C GLN A 140 12.88 -30.05 -14.36
N SER A 141 11.83 -30.10 -13.54
CA SER A 141 11.66 -31.13 -12.50
C SER A 141 11.11 -32.45 -13.05
N PHE A 142 11.54 -33.56 -12.45
CA PHE A 142 11.53 -34.91 -13.03
C PHE A 142 10.14 -35.61 -13.14
N PHE A 143 9.03 -34.95 -12.81
CA PHE A 143 7.69 -35.55 -12.86
C PHE A 143 6.64 -34.58 -13.43
N SER A 144 6.31 -34.76 -14.71
CA SER A 144 5.11 -34.20 -15.34
C SER A 144 4.57 -35.19 -16.39
N GLN A 145 3.30 -35.06 -16.77
CA GLN A 145 2.64 -36.02 -17.68
C GLN A 145 3.27 -36.00 -19.09
N PRO A 146 3.30 -37.13 -19.80
CA PRO A 146 3.85 -37.17 -21.16
C PRO A 146 3.04 -36.25 -22.09
N PRO A 147 3.70 -35.38 -22.88
CA PRO A 147 3.01 -34.52 -23.82
C PRO A 147 2.30 -35.33 -24.91
N ALA A 148 1.22 -34.77 -25.46
CA ALA A 148 0.52 -35.35 -26.62
C ALA A 148 1.52 -35.65 -27.76
N PRO A 149 1.29 -36.71 -28.56
CA PRO A 149 2.26 -37.18 -29.56
C PRO A 149 2.52 -36.09 -30.60
N GLY A 150 3.66 -35.41 -30.47
CA GLY A 150 4.06 -34.33 -31.35
C GLY A 150 4.18 -34.81 -32.79
N ILE A 151 3.70 -33.98 -33.72
CA ILE A 151 3.99 -34.14 -35.15
C ILE A 151 5.51 -34.24 -35.27
N ALA A 152 6.01 -35.32 -35.90
CA ALA A 152 7.45 -35.58 -35.98
C ALA A 152 8.17 -34.34 -36.55
N PRO A 153 9.23 -33.84 -35.89
CA PRO A 153 9.86 -32.59 -36.28
C PRO A 153 10.40 -32.72 -37.70
N LYS A 154 9.87 -31.90 -38.60
CA LYS A 154 10.30 -31.86 -40.00
C LYS A 154 11.73 -31.31 -40.06
N ASP A 155 12.61 -31.96 -40.79
CA ASP A 155 14.00 -31.51 -40.97
C ASP A 155 14.03 -30.05 -41.48
N PRO A 156 14.61 -29.11 -40.71
CA PRO A 156 14.69 -27.69 -41.07
C PRO A 156 15.81 -27.42 -42.07
N ARG A 157 16.72 -28.37 -42.29
CA ARG A 157 17.85 -28.21 -43.21
C ARG A 157 17.30 -28.20 -44.65
N PRO A 158 17.69 -27.24 -45.50
CA PRO A 158 17.18 -27.14 -46.87
C PRO A 158 17.82 -28.16 -47.82
N LEU A 159 17.74 -29.46 -47.48
CA LEU A 159 18.30 -30.58 -48.24
C LEU A 159 17.75 -30.71 -49.67
N ARG A 160 16.67 -29.99 -50.02
CA ARG A 160 16.19 -29.89 -51.41
C ARG A 160 16.98 -28.88 -52.25
N ASP A 161 17.53 -27.84 -51.65
CA ASP A 161 18.37 -26.88 -52.38
C ASP A 161 19.64 -27.55 -52.92
N SER A 162 20.08 -27.15 -54.11
CA SER A 162 21.30 -27.65 -54.72
C SER A 162 22.56 -26.97 -54.19
N SER A 163 22.49 -25.70 -53.78
CA SER A 163 23.67 -24.97 -53.28
C SER A 163 24.07 -25.46 -51.88
N TYR A 164 23.09 -25.60 -50.99
CA TYR A 164 23.27 -26.15 -49.64
C TYR A 164 23.81 -27.58 -49.69
N ARG A 165 23.25 -28.46 -50.55
CA ARG A 165 23.77 -29.82 -50.77
C ARG A 165 25.21 -29.84 -51.26
N ALA A 166 25.57 -28.98 -52.22
CA ALA A 166 26.94 -28.89 -52.73
C ALA A 166 27.92 -28.50 -51.61
N ARG A 167 27.52 -27.57 -50.72
CA ARG A 167 28.31 -27.19 -49.54
C ARG A 167 28.47 -28.35 -48.56
N LEU A 168 27.39 -29.04 -48.18
CA LEU A 168 27.46 -30.22 -47.29
C LEU A 168 28.34 -31.33 -47.88
N SER A 169 28.29 -31.52 -49.21
CA SER A 169 29.10 -32.51 -49.92
C SER A 169 30.59 -32.18 -49.88
N GLN A 170 30.94 -30.90 -49.96
CA GLN A 170 32.33 -30.44 -49.91
C GLN A 170 32.86 -30.50 -48.47
N GLU A 171 32.11 -29.97 -47.48
CA GLU A 171 32.46 -30.06 -46.05
C GLU A 171 32.73 -31.53 -45.61
N LEU A 172 31.87 -32.46 -46.06
CA LEU A 172 32.02 -33.89 -45.79
C LEU A 172 33.26 -34.48 -46.48
N LEU A 173 33.49 -34.20 -47.76
CA LEU A 173 34.65 -34.71 -48.50
C LEU A 173 35.96 -34.18 -47.89
N ASP A 174 36.02 -32.88 -47.60
CA ASP A 174 37.19 -32.23 -47.00
C ASP A 174 37.55 -32.86 -45.65
N TYR A 175 36.55 -33.09 -44.78
CA TYR A 175 36.78 -33.76 -43.49
C TYR A 175 37.29 -35.21 -43.66
N LEU A 176 36.68 -36.00 -44.56
CA LEU A 176 37.09 -37.38 -44.83
C LEU A 176 38.52 -37.45 -45.38
N THR A 177 38.90 -36.55 -46.29
CA THR A 177 40.26 -36.45 -46.82
C THR A 177 41.26 -36.02 -45.76
N GLN A 178 40.95 -34.99 -44.95
CA GLN A 178 41.83 -34.51 -43.87
C GLN A 178 42.06 -35.55 -42.76
N ASN A 179 41.16 -36.52 -42.63
CA ASN A 179 41.18 -37.54 -41.57
C ASN A 179 41.54 -38.94 -42.10
N ASN A 180 42.27 -39.04 -43.22
CA ASN A 180 42.83 -40.29 -43.75
C ASN A 180 41.80 -41.40 -44.11
N PHE A 181 40.55 -41.05 -44.44
CA PHE A 181 39.49 -42.01 -44.81
C PHE A 181 39.96 -43.05 -45.85
N GLU A 182 40.64 -42.60 -46.92
CA GLU A 182 41.05 -43.49 -48.02
C GLU A 182 42.09 -44.53 -47.57
N LEU A 183 42.94 -44.18 -46.61
CA LEU A 183 43.99 -45.05 -46.06
C LEU A 183 43.38 -46.13 -45.16
N GLU A 184 42.45 -45.75 -44.29
CA GLU A 184 41.79 -46.66 -43.36
C GLU A 184 40.80 -47.60 -44.06
N MET A 185 39.93 -47.06 -44.93
CA MET A 185 38.88 -47.81 -45.60
C MET A 185 39.32 -48.43 -46.94
N LYS A 186 40.54 -48.14 -47.41
CA LYS A 186 41.14 -48.63 -48.67
C LYS A 186 40.21 -48.44 -49.87
N HIS A 187 39.60 -47.27 -49.94
CA HIS A 187 38.56 -46.91 -50.91
C HIS A 187 38.57 -45.40 -51.14
N SER A 188 38.91 -44.99 -52.36
CA SER A 188 39.00 -43.56 -52.70
C SER A 188 37.65 -42.93 -53.02
N LEU A 189 37.44 -41.71 -52.54
CA LEU A 189 36.22 -40.94 -52.73
C LEU A 189 36.44 -39.84 -53.77
N THR A 190 35.82 -40.01 -54.93
CA THR A 190 35.86 -38.98 -55.97
C THR A 190 34.82 -37.89 -55.68
N GLN A 191 34.94 -36.71 -56.30
CA GLN A 191 33.88 -35.69 -56.20
C GLN A 191 32.54 -36.12 -56.85
N ASN A 192 32.49 -37.29 -57.51
CA ASN A 192 31.25 -37.93 -57.95
C ASN A 192 30.66 -38.86 -56.87
N SER A 193 31.49 -39.47 -56.02
CA SER A 193 31.07 -40.32 -54.89
C SER A 193 30.15 -39.61 -53.89
N VAL A 194 30.14 -38.27 -53.85
CA VAL A 194 29.23 -37.47 -53.00
C VAL A 194 28.07 -36.83 -53.78
N LYS A 195 28.13 -36.83 -55.13
CA LYS A 195 27.03 -36.35 -56.01
C LYS A 195 26.06 -37.48 -56.36
N SER A 196 26.58 -38.69 -56.57
CA SER A 196 25.83 -39.90 -56.93
C SER A 196 26.56 -41.13 -56.36
N PRO A 197 26.52 -41.36 -55.04
CA PRO A 197 27.22 -42.46 -54.38
C PRO A 197 26.73 -43.83 -54.86
N THR A 198 27.65 -44.78 -54.94
CA THR A 198 27.29 -46.19 -54.91
C THR A 198 26.88 -46.60 -53.49
N GLN A 199 26.25 -47.77 -53.37
CA GLN A 199 25.97 -48.39 -52.07
C GLN A 199 27.26 -48.58 -51.23
N LYS A 200 28.41 -48.81 -51.89
CA LYS A 200 29.71 -48.98 -51.22
C LYS A 200 30.24 -47.68 -50.64
N ASP A 201 30.18 -46.57 -51.40
CA ASP A 201 30.62 -45.25 -50.92
C ASP A 201 29.86 -44.88 -49.63
N PHE A 202 28.53 -44.98 -49.64
CA PHE A 202 27.70 -44.72 -48.45
C PHE A 202 28.05 -45.65 -47.29
N THR A 203 28.18 -46.95 -47.53
CA THR A 203 28.45 -47.94 -46.48
C THR A 203 29.75 -47.62 -45.77
N PHE A 204 30.81 -47.33 -46.52
CA PHE A 204 32.11 -47.01 -45.95
C PHE A 204 32.15 -45.63 -45.29
N MET A 205 31.54 -44.59 -45.89
CA MET A 205 31.38 -43.28 -45.24
C MET A 205 30.64 -43.40 -43.90
N PHE A 206 29.55 -44.18 -43.84
CA PHE A 206 28.80 -44.41 -42.60
C PHE A 206 29.64 -45.16 -41.56
N GLN A 207 30.24 -46.29 -41.94
CA GLN A 207 31.02 -47.12 -41.01
C GLN A 207 32.21 -46.37 -40.43
N TRP A 208 32.90 -45.58 -41.24
CA TRP A 208 34.03 -44.76 -40.80
C TRP A 208 33.60 -43.61 -39.87
N LEU A 209 32.57 -42.85 -40.25
CA LEU A 209 32.02 -41.79 -39.40
C LEU A 209 31.47 -42.33 -38.08
N TYR A 210 30.83 -43.50 -38.09
CA TYR A 210 30.34 -44.12 -36.87
C TYR A 210 31.49 -44.60 -35.98
N ARG A 211 32.57 -45.14 -36.54
CA ARG A 211 33.79 -45.50 -35.79
C ARG A 211 34.46 -44.30 -35.12
N ARG A 212 34.28 -43.08 -35.63
CA ARG A 212 34.72 -41.83 -34.99
C ARG A 212 33.82 -41.37 -33.84
N ILE A 213 32.61 -41.91 -33.73
CA ILE A 213 31.66 -41.64 -32.64
C ILE A 213 31.72 -42.76 -31.58
N ASP A 214 31.88 -44.00 -32.02
CA ASP A 214 31.99 -45.22 -31.20
C ASP A 214 33.11 -46.11 -31.76
N PRO A 215 34.36 -45.97 -31.26
CA PRO A 215 35.50 -46.78 -31.70
C PRO A 215 35.40 -48.27 -31.33
N GLY A 216 34.52 -48.63 -30.39
CA GLY A 216 34.32 -50.02 -29.93
C GLY A 216 33.41 -50.84 -30.83
N TYR A 217 32.56 -50.18 -31.63
CA TYR A 217 31.55 -50.86 -32.45
C TYR A 217 32.13 -51.72 -33.56
N LYS A 218 31.54 -52.90 -33.74
CA LYS A 218 31.88 -53.84 -34.80
C LYS A 218 30.60 -54.18 -35.56
N PHE A 219 30.49 -53.68 -36.79
CA PHE A 219 29.40 -54.00 -37.71
C PHE A 219 29.40 -55.50 -38.03
N GLN A 220 28.25 -56.17 -37.90
CA GLN A 220 28.15 -57.64 -38.08
C GLN A 220 27.15 -58.04 -39.17
N LYS A 221 26.16 -57.21 -39.43
CA LYS A 221 25.05 -57.46 -40.37
C LYS A 221 25.12 -56.46 -41.53
N SER A 222 24.18 -56.58 -42.46
CA SER A 222 24.09 -55.65 -43.58
C SER A 222 23.66 -54.25 -43.13
N ILE A 223 24.22 -53.22 -43.77
CA ILE A 223 24.11 -51.80 -43.37
C ILE A 223 22.65 -51.30 -43.30
N ASP A 224 21.76 -51.85 -44.11
CA ASP A 224 20.31 -51.58 -44.13
C ASP A 224 19.58 -52.09 -42.86
N THR A 225 20.21 -52.97 -42.09
CA THR A 225 19.70 -53.48 -40.81
C THR A 225 20.32 -52.81 -39.58
N GLU A 226 21.56 -52.31 -39.68
CA GLU A 226 22.27 -51.69 -38.55
C GLU A 226 22.12 -50.16 -38.49
N VAL A 227 22.01 -49.46 -39.63
CA VAL A 227 21.83 -47.99 -39.63
C VAL A 227 20.56 -47.53 -38.87
N PRO A 228 19.36 -48.14 -39.04
CA PRO A 228 18.17 -47.68 -38.32
C PRO A 228 18.27 -47.75 -36.78
N PRO A 229 18.70 -48.87 -36.14
CA PRO A 229 18.89 -48.89 -34.69
C PRO A 229 20.05 -47.99 -34.24
N ILE A 230 21.15 -47.87 -34.99
CA ILE A 230 22.26 -46.96 -34.68
C ILE A 230 21.76 -45.49 -34.65
N MET A 231 21.01 -45.05 -35.66
CA MET A 231 20.45 -43.69 -35.70
C MET A 231 19.46 -43.42 -34.58
N LYS A 232 18.67 -44.42 -34.19
CA LYS A 232 17.80 -44.33 -33.01
C LYS A 232 18.59 -44.23 -31.70
N GLN A 233 19.73 -44.95 -31.58
CA GLN A 233 20.57 -44.93 -30.39
C GLN A 233 21.37 -43.63 -30.25
N LEU A 234 21.91 -43.09 -31.35
CA LEU A 234 22.50 -41.75 -31.40
C LEU A 234 21.46 -40.61 -31.27
N ARG A 235 20.16 -40.93 -31.12
CA ARG A 235 19.05 -39.98 -31.04
C ARG A 235 19.02 -38.98 -32.22
N TYR A 236 19.38 -39.44 -33.41
CA TYR A 236 19.32 -38.63 -34.63
C TYR A 236 17.88 -38.10 -34.83
N PRO A 237 17.63 -36.79 -34.91
CA PRO A 237 16.26 -36.23 -34.85
C PRO A 237 15.31 -36.62 -35.98
N TYR A 238 15.82 -37.25 -37.05
CA TYR A 238 15.07 -37.65 -38.24
C TYR A 238 15.25 -39.15 -38.54
N GLU A 239 15.41 -39.97 -37.50
CA GLU A 239 15.54 -41.43 -37.59
C GLU A 239 14.33 -42.08 -38.29
N ARG A 240 13.13 -41.53 -38.09
CA ARG A 240 11.87 -42.04 -38.69
C ARG A 240 11.80 -41.91 -40.21
N ASP A 241 12.56 -40.98 -40.80
CA ASP A 241 12.62 -40.79 -42.26
C ASP A 241 13.54 -41.84 -42.94
N ILE A 242 14.26 -42.64 -42.17
CA ILE A 242 15.24 -43.63 -42.63
C ILE A 242 14.66 -45.04 -42.43
N THR A 243 14.15 -45.61 -43.51
CA THR A 243 13.62 -46.97 -43.55
C THR A 243 14.63 -47.93 -44.19
N LYS A 244 14.49 -49.22 -43.90
CA LYS A 244 15.28 -50.29 -44.55
C LYS A 244 15.22 -50.21 -46.08
N SER A 245 14.05 -49.91 -46.66
CA SER A 245 13.88 -49.77 -48.12
C SER A 245 14.59 -48.54 -48.70
N HIS A 246 14.74 -47.44 -47.95
CA HIS A 246 15.56 -46.31 -48.39
C HIS A 246 17.06 -46.69 -48.42
N LEU A 247 17.52 -47.52 -47.48
CA LEU A 247 18.93 -47.91 -47.32
C LEU A 247 19.43 -48.95 -48.32
N VAL A 248 18.53 -49.62 -49.07
CA VAL A 248 18.91 -50.56 -50.15
C VAL A 248 19.31 -49.82 -51.45
N ALA A 249 18.94 -48.54 -51.60
CA ALA A 249 19.16 -47.75 -52.82
C ALA A 249 19.55 -46.29 -52.50
N VAL A 250 20.65 -46.12 -51.76
CA VAL A 250 21.05 -44.82 -51.16
C VAL A 250 21.33 -43.69 -52.16
N GLY A 251 21.86 -44.00 -53.34
CA GLY A 251 22.17 -43.03 -54.40
C GLY A 251 20.95 -42.52 -55.19
N GLY A 252 19.74 -42.99 -54.88
CA GLY A 252 18.50 -42.59 -55.54
C GLY A 252 17.91 -41.27 -55.00
N GLN A 253 16.58 -41.10 -55.15
CA GLN A 253 15.85 -39.90 -54.73
C GLN A 253 16.03 -39.54 -53.23
N ASN A 254 16.41 -40.51 -52.39
CA ASN A 254 16.68 -40.31 -50.97
C ASN A 254 18.10 -39.81 -50.64
N TRP A 255 19.03 -39.73 -51.61
CA TRP A 255 20.42 -39.31 -51.35
C TRP A 255 20.54 -38.01 -50.52
N PRO A 256 19.74 -36.93 -50.76
CA PRO A 256 19.79 -35.74 -49.92
C PRO A 256 19.58 -35.97 -48.41
N ARG A 257 18.75 -36.95 -48.02
CA ARG A 257 18.54 -37.34 -46.61
C ARG A 257 19.78 -38.03 -46.04
N PHE A 258 20.41 -38.91 -46.82
CA PHE A 258 21.61 -39.64 -46.42
C PHE A 258 22.85 -38.74 -46.37
N LEU A 259 22.99 -37.79 -47.30
CA LEU A 259 24.00 -36.73 -47.22
C LEU A 259 23.80 -35.88 -45.95
N GLY A 260 22.56 -35.49 -45.63
CA GLY A 260 22.25 -34.79 -44.38
C GLY A 260 22.55 -35.62 -43.12
N LEU A 261 22.35 -36.94 -43.15
CA LEU A 261 22.73 -37.84 -42.07
C LEU A 261 24.26 -37.93 -41.91
N LEU A 262 25.00 -38.15 -43.00
CA LEU A 262 26.47 -38.28 -42.96
C LEU A 262 27.12 -36.96 -42.52
N HIS A 263 26.61 -35.82 -43.00
CA HIS A 263 27.04 -34.50 -42.55
C HIS A 263 26.73 -34.24 -41.07
N TRP A 264 25.59 -34.70 -40.56
CA TRP A 264 25.30 -34.62 -39.12
C TRP A 264 26.21 -35.53 -38.28
N MET A 265 26.50 -36.75 -38.74
CA MET A 265 27.48 -37.64 -38.09
C MET A 265 28.89 -37.05 -38.10
N MET A 266 29.28 -36.38 -39.19
CA MET A 266 30.53 -35.62 -39.29
C MET A 266 30.59 -34.48 -38.25
N GLN A 267 29.52 -33.69 -38.12
CA GLN A 267 29.44 -32.63 -37.11
C GLN A 267 29.47 -33.20 -35.68
N LEU A 268 28.81 -34.33 -35.43
CA LEU A 268 28.85 -35.02 -34.15
C LEU A 268 30.26 -35.54 -33.81
N ALA A 269 30.96 -36.15 -34.77
CA ALA A 269 32.35 -36.58 -34.60
C ALA A 269 33.28 -35.38 -34.32
N GLN A 270 33.16 -34.29 -35.08
CA GLN A 270 33.92 -33.05 -34.85
C GLN A 270 33.66 -32.45 -33.47
N MET A 271 32.41 -32.45 -33.01
CA MET A 271 32.04 -31.97 -31.67
C MET A 271 32.65 -32.84 -30.56
N LEU A 272 32.67 -34.16 -30.73
CA LEU A 272 33.32 -35.09 -29.80
C LEU A 272 34.84 -34.91 -29.79
N ASP A 273 35.49 -34.84 -30.96
CA ASP A 273 36.93 -34.54 -31.08
C ASP A 273 37.29 -33.23 -30.35
N ASN A 274 36.50 -32.17 -30.56
CA ASN A 274 36.69 -30.86 -29.93
C ASN A 274 36.48 -30.89 -28.41
N PHE A 275 35.46 -31.62 -27.93
CA PHE A 275 35.21 -31.79 -26.50
C PHE A 275 36.32 -32.58 -25.81
N THR A 276 36.87 -33.62 -26.45
CA THR A 276 38.04 -34.36 -25.94
C THR A 276 39.29 -33.47 -25.89
N ARG A 277 39.45 -32.53 -26.84
CA ARG A 277 40.56 -31.57 -26.90
C ARG A 277 40.43 -30.34 -25.99
N GLY A 278 39.31 -30.15 -25.30
CA GLY A 278 39.07 -28.97 -24.46
C GLY A 278 38.74 -27.68 -25.21
N ALA A 279 38.37 -27.76 -26.50
CA ALA A 279 38.08 -26.60 -27.35
C ALA A 279 36.76 -25.86 -26.99
N TYR A 280 36.10 -26.25 -25.90
CA TYR A 280 34.90 -25.61 -25.35
C TYR A 280 35.08 -25.18 -23.89
N ASP A 281 36.24 -25.45 -23.26
CA ASP A 281 36.42 -25.31 -21.81
C ASP A 281 36.32 -23.84 -21.37
N ASP A 282 36.89 -22.91 -22.13
CA ASP A 282 36.75 -21.46 -21.90
C ASP A 282 35.27 -21.01 -21.93
N ALA A 283 34.48 -21.55 -22.87
CA ALA A 283 33.05 -21.24 -23.00
C ALA A 283 32.19 -21.89 -21.90
N CYS A 284 32.65 -23.00 -21.32
CA CYS A 284 32.05 -23.57 -20.12
C CYS A 284 32.38 -22.74 -18.88
N ALA A 285 33.61 -22.23 -18.77
CA ALA A 285 34.01 -21.30 -17.70
C ALA A 285 33.20 -19.98 -17.76
N GLU A 286 32.99 -19.40 -18.94
CA GLU A 286 32.06 -18.25 -19.14
C GLU A 286 30.63 -18.58 -18.70
N ALA A 287 30.18 -19.83 -18.85
CA ALA A 287 28.88 -20.31 -18.39
C ALA A 287 28.84 -20.67 -16.88
N GLY A 288 29.93 -20.47 -16.14
CA GLY A 288 30.03 -20.77 -14.71
C GLY A 288 30.32 -22.23 -14.37
N VAL A 289 30.86 -23.01 -15.31
CA VAL A 289 31.21 -24.43 -15.15
C VAL A 289 32.69 -24.62 -15.49
N ASP A 290 33.55 -24.68 -14.48
CA ASP A 290 34.95 -25.07 -14.68
C ASP A 290 35.03 -26.57 -15.01
N ILE A 291 35.46 -26.86 -16.25
CA ILE A 291 35.76 -28.21 -16.73
C ILE A 291 37.29 -28.40 -16.88
N ALA A 292 38.08 -27.32 -16.83
CA ALA A 292 39.51 -27.37 -17.04
C ALA A 292 40.22 -28.06 -15.85
N SER A 293 39.85 -27.72 -14.61
CA SER A 293 40.37 -28.39 -13.41
C SER A 293 40.01 -29.88 -13.40
N ASP A 294 38.74 -30.21 -13.68
CA ASP A 294 38.25 -31.59 -13.78
C ASP A 294 39.02 -32.38 -14.85
N ARG A 295 39.28 -31.79 -16.03
CA ARG A 295 40.00 -32.45 -17.13
C ARG A 295 41.43 -32.83 -16.74
N ILE A 296 42.13 -31.99 -15.97
CA ILE A 296 43.47 -32.29 -15.45
C ILE A 296 43.40 -33.50 -14.50
N VAL A 297 42.48 -33.45 -13.52
CA VAL A 297 42.30 -34.52 -12.53
C VAL A 297 41.87 -35.84 -13.18
N PHE A 298 40.95 -35.82 -14.15
CA PHE A 298 40.55 -37.03 -14.87
C PHE A 298 41.68 -37.62 -15.70
N ARG A 299 42.54 -36.81 -16.32
CA ARG A 299 43.71 -37.33 -17.05
C ARG A 299 44.77 -37.91 -16.10
N PHE A 300 45.01 -37.26 -14.95
CA PHE A 300 45.85 -37.80 -13.88
C PHE A 300 45.33 -39.16 -13.40
N LEU A 301 44.05 -39.23 -12.98
CA LEU A 301 43.43 -40.47 -12.48
C LEU A 301 43.44 -41.58 -13.52
N PHE A 302 43.13 -41.27 -14.79
CA PHE A 302 43.13 -42.27 -15.85
C PHE A 302 44.54 -42.78 -16.17
N GLY A 303 45.54 -41.90 -16.27
CA GLY A 303 46.93 -42.28 -16.51
C GLY A 303 47.50 -43.13 -15.39
N ALA A 304 47.43 -42.64 -14.16
CA ALA A 304 47.89 -43.36 -12.97
C ALA A 304 47.18 -44.71 -12.80
N TYR A 305 45.86 -44.78 -13.01
CA TYR A 305 45.11 -46.04 -12.90
C TYR A 305 45.43 -47.03 -14.03
N GLN A 306 45.67 -46.55 -15.26
CA GLN A 306 46.07 -47.42 -16.37
C GLN A 306 47.45 -48.03 -16.14
N ASP A 307 48.39 -47.27 -15.58
CA ASP A 307 49.73 -47.75 -15.31
C ASP A 307 49.75 -48.64 -14.06
N TRP A 308 48.97 -48.31 -13.02
CA TRP A 308 48.71 -49.21 -11.88
C TRP A 308 48.09 -50.54 -12.29
N LEU A 309 47.17 -50.55 -13.27
CA LEU A 309 46.61 -51.79 -13.85
C LEU A 309 47.62 -52.63 -14.66
N GLN A 310 48.81 -52.11 -14.95
CA GLN A 310 49.90 -52.84 -15.60
C GLN A 310 50.94 -53.38 -14.60
N MET A 311 50.87 -52.97 -13.33
CA MET A 311 51.70 -53.50 -12.24
C MET A 311 51.34 -54.96 -11.93
N GLY A 312 52.35 -55.75 -11.55
CA GLY A 312 52.20 -57.12 -11.10
C GLY A 312 52.13 -57.23 -9.57
N PRO A 313 51.69 -58.38 -9.02
CA PRO A 313 51.65 -58.64 -7.58
C PRO A 313 53.03 -58.90 -6.95
N GLU A 314 54.12 -58.65 -7.69
CA GLU A 314 55.52 -58.72 -7.22
C GLU A 314 56.20 -57.34 -7.20
N ASP A 315 55.55 -56.28 -7.70
CA ASP A 315 56.06 -54.90 -7.61
C ASP A 315 55.87 -54.34 -6.19
N ASP A 316 56.74 -53.43 -5.76
CA ASP A 316 56.77 -52.88 -4.41
C ASP A 316 56.26 -51.42 -4.31
N GLU A 317 56.03 -50.94 -3.07
CA GLU A 317 55.51 -49.59 -2.80
C GLU A 317 56.41 -48.48 -3.37
N GLU A 318 57.72 -48.69 -3.48
CA GLU A 318 58.66 -47.75 -4.12
C GLU A 318 58.47 -47.72 -5.64
N SER A 319 58.17 -48.86 -6.27
CA SER A 319 57.81 -48.94 -7.69
C SER A 319 56.43 -48.33 -7.98
N GLU A 320 55.44 -48.49 -7.09
CA GLU A 320 54.13 -47.81 -7.19
C GLU A 320 54.28 -46.27 -7.11
N GLU A 321 55.05 -45.74 -6.15
CA GLU A 321 55.29 -44.29 -6.02
C GLU A 321 56.08 -43.75 -7.23
N ALA A 322 57.10 -44.48 -7.72
CA ALA A 322 57.86 -44.11 -8.89
C ALA A 322 57.02 -44.07 -10.19
N ALA A 323 56.05 -44.97 -10.34
CA ALA A 323 55.10 -44.98 -11.46
C ALA A 323 54.07 -43.82 -11.37
N LEU A 324 53.66 -43.46 -10.15
CA LEU A 324 52.70 -42.37 -9.90
C LEU A 324 53.30 -40.97 -10.08
N GLN A 325 54.57 -40.79 -9.68
CA GLN A 325 55.25 -39.49 -9.68
C GLN A 325 55.23 -38.70 -11.01
N PRO A 326 55.45 -39.28 -12.21
CA PRO A 326 55.34 -38.52 -13.46
C PRO A 326 53.93 -37.97 -13.72
N HIS A 327 52.88 -38.68 -13.27
CA HIS A 327 51.50 -38.19 -13.37
C HIS A 327 51.25 -37.03 -12.40
N ILE A 328 51.80 -37.09 -11.18
CA ILE A 328 51.74 -35.98 -10.19
C ILE A 328 52.43 -34.73 -10.76
N GLN A 329 53.62 -34.87 -11.35
CA GLN A 329 54.33 -33.74 -11.96
C GLN A 329 53.52 -33.15 -13.12
N ALA A 330 53.03 -33.96 -14.05
CA ALA A 330 52.25 -33.49 -15.19
C ALA A 330 50.91 -32.83 -14.80
N MET A 331 50.30 -33.24 -13.68
CA MET A 331 49.16 -32.55 -13.06
C MET A 331 49.57 -31.19 -12.49
N THR A 332 50.69 -31.15 -11.75
CA THR A 332 51.22 -29.94 -11.10
C THR A 332 51.59 -28.87 -12.13
N ASP A 333 52.32 -29.24 -13.18
CA ASP A 333 52.74 -28.35 -14.26
C ASP A 333 51.55 -27.70 -14.98
N GLU A 334 50.46 -28.43 -15.20
CA GLU A 334 49.27 -27.88 -15.84
C GLU A 334 48.41 -27.00 -14.91
N PHE A 335 48.32 -27.33 -13.62
CA PHE A 335 47.70 -26.45 -12.63
C PHE A 335 48.49 -25.15 -12.45
N GLU A 336 49.83 -25.21 -12.37
CA GLU A 336 50.68 -24.00 -12.31
C GLU A 336 50.53 -23.17 -13.60
N ARG A 337 50.48 -23.80 -14.77
CA ARG A 337 50.25 -23.12 -16.05
C ARG A 337 48.89 -22.39 -16.10
N ILE A 338 47.82 -22.98 -15.56
CA ILE A 338 46.50 -22.28 -15.49
C ILE A 338 46.55 -21.17 -14.43
N ASN A 339 47.02 -21.48 -13.23
CA ASN A 339 47.11 -20.52 -12.13
C ASN A 339 48.00 -19.31 -12.46
N SER A 340 49.04 -19.48 -13.28
CA SER A 340 49.90 -18.36 -13.73
C SER A 340 49.16 -17.31 -14.57
N LYS A 341 48.13 -17.71 -15.33
CA LYS A 341 47.24 -16.76 -16.02
C LYS A 341 46.44 -15.95 -15.01
N HIS A 342 45.77 -16.64 -14.08
CA HIS A 342 44.93 -16.01 -13.07
C HIS A 342 45.72 -15.13 -12.11
N ALA A 343 46.99 -15.44 -11.85
CA ALA A 343 47.90 -14.60 -11.08
C ALA A 343 48.24 -13.28 -11.79
N GLU A 344 48.50 -13.29 -13.11
CA GLU A 344 48.74 -12.06 -13.87
C GLU A 344 47.43 -11.28 -14.12
N GLU A 345 46.29 -11.94 -14.31
CA GLU A 345 44.95 -11.33 -14.34
C GLU A 345 44.64 -10.60 -13.01
N LEU A 346 44.84 -11.28 -11.88
CA LEU A 346 44.69 -10.70 -10.54
C LEU A 346 45.58 -9.47 -10.36
N ARG A 347 46.86 -9.57 -10.73
CA ARG A 347 47.83 -8.47 -10.65
C ARG A 347 47.44 -7.27 -11.50
N LEU A 348 46.86 -7.49 -12.69
CA LEU A 348 46.33 -6.41 -13.53
C LEU A 348 45.13 -5.72 -12.86
N TYR A 349 44.21 -6.47 -12.27
CA TYR A 349 43.08 -5.91 -11.51
C TYR A 349 43.51 -5.19 -10.23
N GLU A 350 44.54 -5.68 -9.52
CA GLU A 350 45.13 -5.01 -8.35
C GLU A 350 45.73 -3.65 -8.73
N ALA A 351 46.48 -3.60 -9.84
CA ALA A 351 47.07 -2.36 -10.37
C ALA A 351 46.00 -1.37 -10.89
N GLU A 352 44.94 -1.85 -11.55
CA GLU A 352 43.80 -1.02 -11.93
C GLU A 352 43.08 -0.46 -10.70
N HIS A 353 42.83 -1.29 -9.69
CA HIS A 353 42.18 -0.89 -8.44
C HIS A 353 43.02 0.16 -7.67
N GLU A 354 44.34 0.01 -7.60
CA GLU A 354 45.23 1.02 -7.01
C GLU A 354 45.18 2.34 -7.81
N ALA A 355 45.22 2.29 -9.14
CA ALA A 355 45.13 3.46 -10.01
C ALA A 355 43.77 4.18 -9.93
N LEU A 356 42.67 3.44 -9.78
CA LEU A 356 41.33 4.01 -9.55
C LEU A 356 41.23 4.62 -8.15
N LYS A 357 41.76 3.95 -7.13
CA LYS A 357 41.77 4.45 -5.75
C LYS A 357 42.57 5.76 -5.63
N ALA A 358 43.73 5.85 -6.28
CA ALA A 358 44.53 7.07 -6.35
C ALA A 358 43.79 8.22 -7.07
N GLN A 359 43.01 7.92 -8.12
CA GLN A 359 42.13 8.91 -8.77
C GLN A 359 41.01 9.37 -7.83
N VAL A 360 40.38 8.48 -7.07
CA VAL A 360 39.37 8.85 -6.07
C VAL A 360 39.96 9.76 -5.00
N GLU A 361 41.12 9.41 -4.42
CA GLU A 361 41.80 10.25 -3.42
C GLU A 361 42.18 11.63 -3.98
N GLU A 362 42.66 11.70 -5.23
CA GLU A 362 42.95 12.98 -5.90
C GLU A 362 41.68 13.80 -6.20
N PHE A 363 40.55 13.15 -6.51
CA PHE A 363 39.27 13.85 -6.64
C PHE A 363 38.72 14.32 -5.29
N GLU A 364 38.85 13.54 -4.21
CA GLU A 364 38.48 13.97 -2.85
C GLU A 364 39.36 15.12 -2.35
N ARG A 365 40.67 15.11 -2.67
CA ARG A 365 41.63 16.16 -2.34
C ARG A 365 41.37 17.46 -3.10
N ASN A 366 40.96 17.37 -4.37
CA ASN A 366 40.64 18.51 -5.22
C ASN A 366 39.17 18.95 -5.15
N ALA A 367 38.29 18.18 -4.50
CA ALA A 367 36.89 18.54 -4.31
C ALA A 367 36.80 19.87 -3.52
N PRO A 368 36.11 20.89 -4.05
CA PRO A 368 35.84 22.09 -3.26
C PRO A 368 34.95 21.68 -2.08
N ASP A 369 35.41 21.96 -0.85
CA ASP A 369 34.71 21.66 0.40
C ASP A 369 33.20 21.96 0.28
N VAL A 370 32.41 20.89 0.18
CA VAL A 370 30.97 20.97 -0.08
C VAL A 370 30.27 21.74 1.03
N ALA A 371 30.77 21.65 2.27
CA ALA A 371 30.25 22.41 3.41
C ALA A 371 30.71 23.88 3.41
N LYS A 372 31.63 24.33 2.55
CA LYS A 372 31.80 25.75 2.19
C LYS A 372 30.83 26.15 1.08
N LEU A 373 30.63 25.29 0.08
CA LEU A 373 29.77 25.59 -1.06
C LEU A 373 28.30 25.72 -0.65
N ASP A 374 27.80 24.82 0.20
CA ASP A 374 26.46 24.90 0.81
C ASP A 374 26.27 26.15 1.67
N LYS A 375 27.31 26.58 2.42
CA LYS A 375 27.26 27.83 3.18
C LYS A 375 27.14 29.04 2.25
N HIS A 376 27.90 29.07 1.16
CA HIS A 376 27.78 30.12 0.15
C HIS A 376 26.42 30.10 -0.55
N PHE A 377 25.91 28.93 -0.93
CA PHE A 377 24.58 28.78 -1.53
C PHE A 377 23.49 29.33 -0.59
N LYS A 378 23.52 28.94 0.69
CA LYS A 378 22.55 29.40 1.68
C LYS A 378 22.63 30.90 1.95
N ILE A 379 23.83 31.48 2.02
CA ILE A 379 24.00 32.94 2.15
C ILE A 379 23.39 33.66 0.94
N LEU A 380 23.61 33.16 -0.28
CA LEU A 380 23.05 33.73 -1.50
C LEU A 380 21.53 33.55 -1.60
N GLU A 381 20.97 32.47 -1.06
CA GLU A 381 19.53 32.24 -0.97
C GLU A 381 18.86 33.19 0.04
N ASP A 382 19.45 33.33 1.23
CA ASP A 382 19.02 34.31 2.24
C ASP A 382 19.10 35.76 1.72
N ASP A 383 20.18 36.12 1.01
CA ASP A 383 20.34 37.46 0.42
C ASP A 383 19.39 37.70 -0.75
N LYS A 384 19.19 36.72 -1.64
CA LYS A 384 18.16 36.78 -2.70
C LYS A 384 16.79 37.10 -2.10
N LYS A 385 16.40 36.39 -1.03
CA LYS A 385 15.11 36.62 -0.36
C LYS A 385 15.01 38.04 0.22
N LYS A 386 16.08 38.56 0.85
CA LYS A 386 16.13 39.96 1.34
C LYS A 386 15.94 40.97 0.19
N PHE A 387 16.53 40.72 -0.98
CA PHE A 387 16.35 41.57 -2.16
C PHE A 387 14.93 41.47 -2.75
N GLU A 388 14.31 40.29 -2.77
CA GLU A 388 12.92 40.12 -3.19
C GLU A 388 11.94 40.86 -2.24
N GLU A 389 12.12 40.73 -0.92
CA GLU A 389 11.34 41.47 0.10
C GLU A 389 11.56 42.99 0.02
N TYR A 390 12.81 43.44 -0.22
CA TYR A 390 13.13 44.85 -0.42
C TYR A 390 12.48 45.41 -1.69
N ASN A 391 12.57 44.69 -2.82
CA ASN A 391 11.97 45.10 -4.09
C ASN A 391 10.44 45.19 -3.99
N ALA A 392 9.78 44.24 -3.33
CA ALA A 392 8.34 44.31 -3.07
C ALA A 392 7.96 45.54 -2.22
N ASN A 393 8.75 45.86 -1.21
CA ASN A 393 8.57 47.03 -0.34
C ASN A 393 8.77 48.36 -1.11
N VAL A 394 9.76 48.42 -2.01
CA VAL A 394 9.99 49.58 -2.90
C VAL A 394 8.85 49.71 -3.92
N GLN A 395 8.42 48.62 -4.55
CA GLN A 395 7.31 48.62 -5.51
C GLN A 395 5.99 49.12 -4.87
N ALA A 396 5.64 48.61 -3.69
CA ALA A 396 4.47 49.07 -2.95
C ALA A 396 4.56 50.56 -2.52
N LYS A 397 5.78 51.10 -2.32
CA LYS A 397 5.99 52.54 -2.10
C LYS A 397 5.77 53.34 -3.39
N ILE A 398 6.30 52.88 -4.52
CA ILE A 398 6.11 53.53 -5.83
C ILE A 398 4.61 53.61 -6.14
N GLU A 399 3.88 52.50 -6.06
CA GLU A 399 2.43 52.47 -6.31
C GLU A 399 1.65 53.42 -5.37
N LYS A 400 2.03 53.49 -4.09
CA LYS A 400 1.45 54.43 -3.13
C LYS A 400 1.74 55.89 -3.48
N TYR A 401 2.95 56.21 -3.95
CA TYR A 401 3.32 57.57 -4.34
C TYR A 401 2.66 57.96 -5.67
N ASP A 402 2.62 57.07 -6.68
CA ASP A 402 1.90 57.29 -7.94
C ASP A 402 0.41 57.54 -7.72
N ALA A 403 -0.23 56.76 -6.83
CA ALA A 403 -1.63 56.99 -6.44
C ALA A 403 -1.80 58.35 -5.75
N ARG A 404 -0.84 58.78 -4.92
CA ARG A 404 -0.88 60.10 -4.27
C ARG A 404 -0.61 61.26 -5.24
N ILE A 405 0.28 61.08 -6.21
CA ILE A 405 0.58 62.05 -7.27
C ILE A 405 -0.69 62.30 -8.08
N LYS A 406 -1.36 61.27 -8.58
CA LYS A 406 -2.61 61.40 -9.35
C LYS A 406 -3.73 62.12 -8.59
N ILE A 407 -3.82 61.92 -7.27
CA ILE A 407 -4.77 62.65 -6.41
C ILE A 407 -4.39 64.14 -6.27
N LEU A 408 -3.10 64.45 -6.17
CA LEU A 408 -2.61 65.82 -6.06
C LEU A 408 -2.72 66.57 -7.40
N GLU A 409 -2.42 65.92 -8.52
CA GLU A 409 -2.59 66.47 -9.88
C GLU A 409 -4.05 66.85 -10.15
N ALA A 410 -5.01 66.00 -9.75
CA ALA A 410 -6.43 66.29 -9.89
C ALA A 410 -6.89 67.50 -9.03
N GLU A 411 -6.40 67.61 -7.79
CA GLU A 411 -6.73 68.75 -6.92
C GLU A 411 -6.03 70.05 -7.38
N ILE A 412 -4.83 69.96 -7.98
CA ILE A 412 -4.17 71.10 -8.63
C ILE A 412 -5.00 71.59 -9.82
N GLN A 413 -5.37 70.70 -10.76
CA GLN A 413 -6.18 71.08 -11.94
C GLN A 413 -7.51 71.72 -11.54
N ARG A 414 -8.15 71.21 -10.48
CA ARG A 414 -9.35 71.82 -9.91
C ARG A 414 -9.07 73.20 -9.32
N THR A 415 -7.99 73.37 -8.55
CA THR A 415 -7.62 74.64 -7.94
C THR A 415 -7.25 75.70 -8.98
N GLU A 416 -6.61 75.31 -10.09
CA GLU A 416 -6.32 76.18 -11.23
C GLU A 416 -7.60 76.64 -11.95
N ALA A 417 -8.59 75.75 -12.11
CA ALA A 417 -9.90 76.11 -12.65
C ALA A 417 -10.69 77.06 -11.72
N ASP A 418 -10.72 76.77 -10.41
CA ASP A 418 -11.36 77.63 -9.41
C ASP A 418 -10.70 79.04 -9.37
N LEU A 419 -9.36 79.10 -9.47
CA LEU A 419 -8.61 80.37 -9.58
C LEU A 419 -8.97 81.15 -10.85
N GLN A 420 -9.07 80.47 -12.00
CA GLN A 420 -9.36 81.11 -13.28
C GLN A 420 -10.75 81.78 -13.30
N VAL A 421 -11.73 81.22 -12.58
CA VAL A 421 -13.06 81.84 -12.38
C VAL A 421 -12.93 83.12 -11.55
N VAL A 422 -12.24 83.06 -10.40
CA VAL A 422 -12.08 84.21 -9.50
C VAL A 422 -11.30 85.35 -10.15
N GLU A 423 -10.31 85.07 -11.01
CA GLU A 423 -9.61 86.12 -11.76
C GLU A 423 -10.51 86.82 -12.79
N GLN A 424 -11.43 86.11 -13.44
CA GLN A 424 -12.41 86.72 -14.34
C GLN A 424 -13.40 87.62 -13.58
N GLU A 425 -13.89 87.18 -12.42
CA GLU A 425 -14.71 88.01 -11.54
C GLU A 425 -13.97 89.28 -11.09
N ARG A 426 -12.70 89.16 -10.70
CA ARG A 426 -11.85 90.30 -10.30
C ARG A 426 -11.66 91.30 -11.44
N GLN A 427 -11.44 90.84 -12.67
CA GLN A 427 -11.30 91.72 -13.83
C GLN A 427 -12.63 92.44 -14.15
N SER A 428 -13.76 91.73 -14.08
CA SER A 428 -15.10 92.30 -14.28
C SER A 428 -15.41 93.40 -13.25
N LEU A 429 -15.09 93.16 -11.97
CA LEU A 429 -15.23 94.15 -10.90
C LEU A 429 -14.32 95.37 -11.10
N GLN A 430 -13.05 95.17 -11.47
CA GLN A 430 -12.13 96.29 -11.75
C GLN A 430 -12.64 97.16 -12.90
N GLN A 431 -13.05 96.56 -14.02
CA GLN A 431 -13.64 97.29 -15.16
C GLN A 431 -14.89 98.09 -14.74
N SER A 432 -15.70 97.57 -13.82
CA SER A 432 -16.86 98.28 -13.27
C SER A 432 -16.46 99.50 -12.42
N VAL A 433 -15.38 99.40 -11.63
CA VAL A 433 -14.85 100.50 -10.82
C VAL A 433 -14.18 101.57 -11.69
N ASP A 434 -13.35 101.18 -12.65
CA ASP A 434 -12.68 102.09 -13.58
C ASP A 434 -13.71 102.92 -14.39
N ARG A 435 -14.82 102.27 -14.78
CA ARG A 435 -15.95 102.90 -15.47
C ARG A 435 -16.76 103.89 -14.60
N GLN A 436 -16.58 103.87 -13.28
CA GLN A 436 -17.21 104.82 -12.34
C GLN A 436 -16.33 106.04 -12.02
N GLY A 437 -15.04 106.03 -12.39
CA GLY A 437 -14.19 107.22 -12.40
C GLY A 437 -13.90 107.84 -11.02
N LEU A 438 -13.92 107.03 -9.95
CA LEU A 438 -13.74 107.50 -8.57
C LEU A 438 -12.27 107.82 -8.25
N ASN A 439 -12.02 108.99 -7.66
CA ASN A 439 -10.71 109.44 -7.22
C ASN A 439 -10.41 109.02 -5.77
N ILE A 440 -9.16 108.72 -5.46
CA ILE A 440 -8.71 108.27 -4.12
C ILE A 440 -9.06 109.28 -3.02
N GLN A 441 -9.02 110.59 -3.30
CA GLN A 441 -9.40 111.61 -2.32
C GLN A 441 -10.91 111.61 -2.00
N ASP A 442 -11.76 111.28 -2.98
CA ASP A 442 -13.20 111.13 -2.76
C ASP A 442 -13.52 109.80 -2.05
N ILE A 443 -12.70 108.76 -2.28
CA ILE A 443 -12.75 107.51 -1.54
C ILE A 443 -12.38 107.71 -0.06
N ASP A 444 -11.32 108.48 0.26
CA ASP A 444 -10.98 108.78 1.65
C ASP A 444 -11.99 109.72 2.34
N ARG A 445 -12.60 110.63 1.59
CA ARG A 445 -13.70 111.47 2.10
C ARG A 445 -14.98 110.65 2.35
N MET A 446 -15.28 109.68 1.48
CA MET A 446 -16.30 108.67 1.75
C MET A 446 -15.92 107.78 2.93
N ASN A 447 -14.67 107.34 3.07
CA ASN A 447 -14.23 106.49 4.18
C ASN A 447 -14.33 107.19 5.54
N THR A 448 -14.06 108.49 5.62
CA THR A 448 -14.14 109.25 6.89
C THR A 448 -15.59 109.60 7.28
N GLU A 449 -16.45 109.98 6.33
CA GLU A 449 -17.90 110.05 6.59
C GLU A 449 -18.47 108.67 6.94
N ARG A 450 -18.05 107.62 6.22
CA ARG A 450 -18.43 106.23 6.48
C ARG A 450 -17.95 105.76 7.85
N GLU A 451 -16.74 106.09 8.30
CA GLU A 451 -16.24 105.68 9.62
C GLU A 451 -17.03 106.37 10.75
N ARG A 452 -17.36 107.66 10.58
CA ARG A 452 -18.26 108.38 11.50
C ARG A 452 -19.66 107.77 11.53
N LEU A 453 -20.23 107.47 10.36
CA LEU A 453 -21.55 106.84 10.23
C LEU A 453 -21.53 105.40 10.74
N THR A 454 -20.48 104.63 10.47
CA THR A 454 -20.26 103.28 10.99
C THR A 454 -20.18 103.30 12.51
N LYS A 455 -19.46 104.25 13.12
CA LYS A 455 -19.42 104.35 14.58
C LYS A 455 -20.78 104.71 15.19
N SER A 456 -21.50 105.68 14.60
CA SER A 456 -22.87 106.00 15.03
C SER A 456 -23.85 104.85 14.79
N HIS A 457 -23.59 104.01 13.79
CA HIS A 457 -24.34 102.80 13.48
C HIS A 457 -23.95 101.63 14.41
N GLU A 458 -22.70 101.54 14.87
CA GLU A 458 -22.24 100.59 15.89
C GLU A 458 -22.86 100.92 17.25
N ASP A 459 -22.84 102.18 17.68
CA ASP A 459 -23.52 102.62 18.91
C ASP A 459 -25.04 102.33 18.85
N ALA A 460 -25.67 102.57 17.68
CA ALA A 460 -27.07 102.23 17.44
C ALA A 460 -27.31 100.70 17.36
N LEU A 461 -26.39 99.93 16.79
CA LEU A 461 -26.44 98.46 16.74
C LEU A 461 -26.29 97.85 18.14
N VAL A 462 -25.46 98.41 19.02
CA VAL A 462 -25.33 97.92 20.41
C VAL A 462 -26.62 98.17 21.19
N MET A 463 -27.22 99.35 21.05
CA MET A 463 -28.55 99.64 21.63
C MET A 463 -29.65 98.74 21.03
N LEU A 464 -29.60 98.48 19.73
CA LEU A 464 -30.52 97.59 19.04
C LEU A 464 -30.31 96.12 19.45
N ASP A 465 -29.08 95.67 19.67
CA ASP A 465 -28.76 94.31 20.14
C ASP A 465 -29.19 94.10 21.60
N GLU A 466 -29.03 95.11 22.47
CA GLU A 466 -29.59 95.08 23.82
C GLU A 466 -31.11 94.96 23.84
N VAL A 467 -31.81 95.68 22.95
CA VAL A 467 -33.28 95.62 22.83
C VAL A 467 -33.70 94.29 22.19
N ASN A 468 -33.08 93.90 21.08
CA ASN A 468 -33.33 92.63 20.40
C ASN A 468 -33.03 91.44 21.32
N LYS A 469 -32.03 91.51 22.20
CA LYS A 469 -31.75 90.46 23.18
C LYS A 469 -32.88 90.34 24.21
N LYS A 470 -33.39 91.45 24.73
CA LYS A 470 -34.53 91.46 25.68
C LYS A 470 -35.82 90.94 25.01
N VAL A 471 -36.01 91.26 23.73
CA VAL A 471 -37.08 90.75 22.86
C VAL A 471 -36.91 89.25 22.61
N LEU A 472 -35.75 88.80 22.15
CA LEU A 472 -35.39 87.39 21.93
C LEU A 472 -35.47 86.54 23.21
N GLU A 473 -35.14 87.08 24.38
CA GLU A 473 -35.32 86.38 25.66
C GLU A 473 -36.82 86.16 25.97
N LYS A 474 -37.69 87.13 25.66
CA LYS A 474 -39.14 87.01 25.83
C LYS A 474 -39.83 86.19 24.74
N GLU A 475 -39.31 86.23 23.52
CA GLU A 475 -39.72 85.36 22.42
C GLU A 475 -39.27 83.92 22.66
N ALA A 476 -38.08 83.68 23.22
CA ALA A 476 -37.65 82.34 23.62
C ALA A 476 -38.47 81.81 24.79
N GLU A 477 -38.83 82.65 25.77
CA GLU A 477 -39.73 82.26 26.86
C GLU A 477 -41.13 81.91 26.33
N THR A 478 -41.69 82.74 25.45
CA THR A 478 -43.05 82.54 24.91
C THR A 478 -43.09 81.42 23.86
N SER A 479 -42.04 81.27 23.05
CA SER A 479 -41.88 80.14 22.12
C SER A 479 -41.71 78.82 22.86
N ARG A 480 -40.97 78.78 23.98
CA ARG A 480 -40.95 77.59 24.85
C ARG A 480 -42.33 77.26 25.42
N LYS A 481 -43.14 78.27 25.75
CA LYS A 481 -44.53 78.06 26.21
C LYS A 481 -45.47 77.62 25.09
N LEU A 482 -45.21 78.05 23.85
CA LEU A 482 -45.87 77.53 22.66
C LEU A 482 -45.41 76.12 22.33
N GLU A 483 -44.12 75.78 22.46
CA GLU A 483 -43.59 74.44 22.28
C GLU A 483 -44.13 73.47 23.34
N ASP A 484 -44.20 73.88 24.62
CA ASP A 484 -44.87 73.13 25.68
C ASP A 484 -46.33 72.81 25.28
N LEU A 485 -47.04 73.80 24.74
CA LEU A 485 -48.44 73.67 24.31
C LEU A 485 -48.59 72.80 23.05
N GLU A 486 -47.75 73.00 22.04
CA GLU A 486 -47.65 72.16 20.85
C GLU A 486 -47.32 70.71 21.21
N VAL A 487 -46.42 70.46 22.18
CA VAL A 487 -46.09 69.12 22.66
C VAL A 487 -47.29 68.49 23.36
N VAL A 488 -48.05 69.25 24.15
CA VAL A 488 -49.30 68.76 24.77
C VAL A 488 -50.38 68.46 23.71
N VAL A 489 -50.55 69.31 22.70
CA VAL A 489 -51.51 69.13 21.60
C VAL A 489 -51.10 67.96 20.70
N LYS A 490 -49.84 67.87 20.27
CA LYS A 490 -49.27 66.74 19.52
C LYS A 490 -49.39 65.44 20.31
N ARG A 491 -49.16 65.46 21.63
CA ARG A 491 -49.35 64.29 22.49
C ARG A 491 -50.83 63.88 22.56
N TYR A 492 -51.74 64.83 22.71
CA TYR A 492 -53.18 64.57 22.71
C TYR A 492 -53.62 63.95 21.36
N ASN A 493 -53.28 64.57 20.22
CA ASN A 493 -53.61 64.05 18.89
C ASN A 493 -52.96 62.68 18.67
N SER A 494 -51.68 62.49 19.03
CA SER A 494 -51.00 61.19 18.91
C SER A 494 -51.69 60.09 19.71
N LEU A 495 -52.18 60.38 20.92
CA LEU A 495 -53.00 59.44 21.68
C LEU A 495 -54.36 59.21 20.99
N GLY A 496 -54.97 60.22 20.39
CA GLY A 496 -56.19 60.10 19.59
C GLY A 496 -56.02 59.19 18.37
N TYR A 497 -54.94 59.35 17.60
CA TYR A 497 -54.55 58.45 16.51
C TYR A 497 -54.28 57.02 17.03
N GLN A 498 -53.51 56.86 18.11
CA GLN A 498 -53.21 55.56 18.72
C GLN A 498 -54.46 54.83 19.24
N MET A 499 -55.46 55.57 19.73
CA MET A 499 -56.75 55.05 20.16
C MET A 499 -57.79 54.95 19.02
N SER A 500 -57.40 55.24 17.78
CA SER A 500 -58.27 55.23 16.58
C SER A 500 -59.54 56.09 16.72
N LEU A 501 -59.39 57.27 17.33
CA LEU A 501 -60.42 58.32 17.48
C LEU A 501 -60.19 59.52 16.54
N ILE A 502 -58.99 59.63 15.96
CA ILE A 502 -58.64 60.63 14.93
C ILE A 502 -58.07 59.84 13.73
N PRO A 503 -58.39 60.19 12.46
CA PRO A 503 -59.33 61.23 12.02
C PRO A 503 -60.80 60.87 12.32
N SER A 504 -61.74 61.76 12.00
CA SER A 504 -63.19 61.59 12.21
C SER A 504 -63.82 60.36 11.55
N THR A 505 -63.14 59.75 10.56
CA THR A 505 -63.51 58.49 9.90
C THR A 505 -63.01 57.23 10.63
N ALA A 506 -62.22 57.36 11.69
CA ALA A 506 -61.66 56.23 12.43
C ALA A 506 -62.74 55.46 13.20
N VAL A 507 -62.52 54.15 13.40
CA VAL A 507 -63.53 53.18 13.88
C VAL A 507 -64.20 53.58 15.19
N ASN A 508 -63.48 54.28 16.08
CA ASN A 508 -64.01 54.69 17.37
C ASN A 508 -64.59 56.14 17.38
N ALA A 509 -64.31 56.94 16.34
CA ALA A 509 -64.65 58.37 16.25
C ALA A 509 -66.13 58.65 15.97
N LYS A 510 -66.81 57.71 15.29
CA LYS A 510 -68.27 57.75 15.02
C LYS A 510 -68.73 59.04 14.30
N GLY A 511 -67.87 59.59 13.44
CA GLY A 511 -68.17 60.76 12.60
C GLY A 511 -68.02 62.12 13.27
N VAL A 512 -67.60 62.17 14.54
CA VAL A 512 -67.24 63.42 15.23
C VAL A 512 -65.74 63.64 15.09
N ASP A 513 -65.33 64.87 14.80
CA ASP A 513 -63.92 65.25 14.83
C ASP A 513 -63.46 65.53 16.26
N PHE A 514 -62.27 65.05 16.59
CA PHE A 514 -61.63 65.17 17.88
C PHE A 514 -60.19 65.71 17.79
N GLU A 515 -59.73 66.09 16.58
CA GLU A 515 -58.39 66.65 16.38
C GLU A 515 -58.29 68.07 16.96
N LEU A 516 -57.32 68.25 17.86
CA LEU A 516 -57.07 69.52 18.53
C LEU A 516 -56.05 70.30 17.70
N SER A 517 -56.47 71.45 17.15
CA SER A 517 -55.59 72.39 16.45
C SER A 517 -55.36 73.65 17.29
N LEU A 518 -54.18 74.25 17.12
CA LEU A 518 -53.86 75.56 17.67
C LEU A 518 -54.21 76.62 16.63
N ASN A 519 -55.10 77.54 17.00
CA ASN A 519 -55.54 78.62 16.12
C ASN A 519 -54.58 79.81 16.26
N ILE A 520 -53.42 79.69 15.62
CA ILE A 520 -52.40 80.73 15.50
C ILE A 520 -52.42 81.21 14.04
N SER A 521 -52.16 82.50 13.79
CA SER A 521 -52.18 83.08 12.45
C SER A 521 -51.18 82.38 11.51
N ASP A 522 -51.70 81.64 10.53
CA ASP A 522 -50.91 80.96 9.48
C ASP A 522 -50.33 81.96 8.47
N ASN A 523 -49.33 82.72 8.91
CA ASN A 523 -48.45 83.50 8.03
C ASN A 523 -47.09 82.80 7.81
N PHE A 524 -47.06 81.47 8.00
CA PHE A 524 -45.88 80.62 7.84
C PHE A 524 -46.01 79.68 6.63
N SER A 525 -46.08 80.25 5.42
CA SER A 525 -45.84 79.47 4.19
C SER A 525 -44.34 79.25 4.00
N THR A 526 -43.90 78.00 4.11
CA THR A 526 -42.49 77.59 4.07
C THR A 526 -41.86 77.79 2.70
N SER A 527 -40.98 78.78 2.57
CA SER A 527 -39.99 78.82 1.48
C SER A 527 -38.63 79.35 1.96
N THR A 528 -37.56 78.82 1.35
CA THR A 528 -36.19 79.00 1.82
C THR A 528 -35.56 80.31 1.38
N SER A 529 -35.26 81.20 2.34
CA SER A 529 -34.14 82.14 2.18
C SER A 529 -33.59 82.63 3.53
N ARG A 530 -32.36 82.20 3.86
CA ARG A 530 -31.58 82.78 4.96
C ARG A 530 -31.08 84.18 4.55
N ARG A 531 -31.82 85.24 4.89
CA ARG A 531 -31.31 86.62 4.85
C ARG A 531 -31.39 87.28 6.23
N ARG A 532 -30.31 87.09 6.98
CA ARG A 532 -29.86 87.81 8.18
C ARG A 532 -30.24 89.30 8.10
N GLY A 533 -31.19 89.78 8.92
CA GLY A 533 -31.54 91.21 8.95
C GLY A 533 -32.79 91.65 9.74
N SER A 534 -33.74 90.76 10.04
CA SER A 534 -34.94 91.11 10.84
C SER A 534 -35.20 90.04 11.91
N PRO A 535 -35.62 90.40 13.13
CA PRO A 535 -36.18 89.45 14.09
C PRO A 535 -37.62 89.06 13.71
N ASP A 536 -37.99 87.80 13.95
CA ASP A 536 -39.32 87.21 13.62
C ASP A 536 -40.36 87.50 14.74
N THR A 537 -40.49 88.75 15.16
CA THR A 537 -41.20 89.14 16.40
C THR A 537 -42.71 88.94 16.36
N ASP A 538 -43.30 88.83 15.16
CA ASP A 538 -44.74 88.92 14.92
C ASP A 538 -45.49 87.59 15.10
N ARG A 539 -44.78 86.46 15.33
CA ARG A 539 -45.37 85.11 15.38
C ARG A 539 -46.40 84.89 16.51
N LEU A 540 -46.47 85.80 17.48
CA LEU A 540 -47.23 85.65 18.73
C LEU A 540 -48.22 86.79 19.00
N LEU A 541 -48.33 87.76 18.09
CA LEU A 541 -49.24 88.90 18.23
C LEU A 541 -50.52 88.65 17.41
N ALA A 542 -51.67 88.91 18.03
CA ALA A 542 -52.97 88.94 17.35
C ALA A 542 -53.34 90.39 16.95
N ASP A 543 -52.91 91.35 17.77
CA ASP A 543 -52.81 92.77 17.46
C ASP A 543 -51.57 93.34 18.19
N ASN A 544 -51.00 94.43 17.69
CA ASN A 544 -49.66 94.92 18.06
C ASN A 544 -49.51 95.42 19.52
N ASN A 545 -50.60 95.47 20.28
CA ASN A 545 -50.61 95.79 21.71
C ASN A 545 -51.28 94.71 22.60
N VAL A 546 -51.91 93.67 22.02
CA VAL A 546 -52.64 92.63 22.79
C VAL A 546 -52.48 91.27 22.11
N GLY A 547 -51.80 90.35 22.80
CA GLY A 547 -51.62 88.96 22.35
C GLY A 547 -52.89 88.10 22.43
N TYR A 548 -52.78 86.86 21.94
CA TYR A 548 -53.89 85.91 21.85
C TYR A 548 -54.61 85.66 23.19
N SER A 549 -55.94 85.76 23.17
CA SER A 549 -56.80 85.39 24.31
C SER A 549 -56.92 83.86 24.45
N PRO A 550 -56.75 83.27 25.66
CA PRO A 550 -56.71 81.82 25.85
C PRO A 550 -57.93 81.02 25.34
N VAL A 551 -59.09 81.66 25.19
CA VAL A 551 -60.32 81.02 24.70
C VAL A 551 -60.29 80.80 23.18
N HIS A 552 -59.50 81.60 22.44
CA HIS A 552 -59.44 81.54 20.98
C HIS A 552 -58.27 80.69 20.45
N LEU A 553 -57.33 80.26 21.31
CA LEU A 553 -56.15 79.50 20.92
C LEU A 553 -56.42 78.05 20.49
N LEU A 554 -57.59 77.47 20.82
CA LEU A 554 -57.93 76.07 20.56
C LEU A 554 -59.23 75.96 19.77
N ASN A 555 -59.32 74.97 18.89
CA ASN A 555 -60.50 74.73 18.04
C ASN A 555 -61.69 74.02 18.73
N LEU A 556 -61.45 73.23 19.78
CA LEU A 556 -62.46 72.35 20.41
C LEU A 556 -62.69 72.63 21.90
N ASP A 557 -63.95 72.47 22.35
CA ASP A 557 -64.27 72.39 23.79
C ASP A 557 -63.85 71.04 24.39
N LEU A 558 -62.68 71.06 25.01
CA LEU A 558 -62.09 69.94 25.74
C LEU A 558 -62.88 69.53 27.00
N ARG A 559 -63.74 70.38 27.56
CA ARG A 559 -64.48 70.09 28.81
C ARG A 559 -65.83 69.42 28.59
N GLY A 560 -66.63 69.92 27.66
CA GLY A 560 -67.99 69.43 27.40
C GLY A 560 -68.04 68.26 26.42
N ALA A 561 -67.61 68.47 25.17
CA ALA A 561 -67.77 67.49 24.10
C ALA A 561 -66.78 66.31 24.23
N VAL A 562 -65.49 66.63 24.17
CA VAL A 562 -64.39 65.65 24.07
C VAL A 562 -64.36 64.67 25.24
N ARG A 563 -64.49 65.18 26.47
CA ARG A 563 -64.43 64.39 27.71
C ARG A 563 -65.49 63.30 27.77
N ASN A 564 -66.70 63.57 27.29
CA ASN A 564 -67.82 62.64 27.37
C ASN A 564 -67.70 61.49 26.33
N ALA A 565 -67.16 61.79 25.14
CA ALA A 565 -66.88 60.77 24.13
C ALA A 565 -65.85 59.73 24.60
N PHE A 566 -64.75 60.17 25.23
CA PHE A 566 -63.75 59.26 25.80
C PHE A 566 -64.33 58.33 26.89
N ILE A 567 -65.26 58.82 27.71
CA ILE A 567 -65.91 58.00 28.76
C ILE A 567 -66.74 56.87 28.13
N ALA A 568 -67.47 57.16 27.06
CA ALA A 568 -68.23 56.16 26.31
C ALA A 568 -67.31 55.11 25.66
N LEU A 569 -66.26 55.55 24.95
CA LEU A 569 -65.30 54.63 24.30
C LEU A 569 -64.59 53.73 25.32
N ARG A 570 -64.23 54.26 26.50
CA ARG A 570 -63.59 53.47 27.56
C ARG A 570 -64.45 52.30 28.05
N LYS A 571 -65.79 52.43 28.02
CA LYS A 571 -66.70 51.31 28.33
C LYS A 571 -66.62 50.24 27.25
N GLU A 572 -66.76 50.64 25.98
CA GLU A 572 -66.79 49.74 24.81
C GLU A 572 -65.49 48.94 24.65
N ILE A 573 -64.32 49.58 24.82
CA ILE A 573 -63.02 48.89 24.79
C ILE A 573 -62.91 47.86 25.92
N ASN A 574 -63.48 48.14 27.10
CA ASN A 574 -63.40 47.21 28.24
C ASN A 574 -64.27 45.96 28.04
N GLU A 575 -65.39 46.07 27.33
CA GLU A 575 -66.21 44.92 26.90
C GLU A 575 -65.48 44.08 25.84
N ARG A 576 -64.88 44.71 24.82
CA ARG A 576 -64.03 43.99 23.82
C ARG A 576 -62.85 43.27 24.50
N ARG A 577 -62.19 43.92 25.48
CA ARG A 577 -61.08 43.32 26.25
C ARG A 577 -61.53 42.09 27.05
N LYS A 578 -62.75 42.07 27.59
CA LYS A 578 -63.27 40.91 28.32
C LYS A 578 -63.42 39.71 27.37
N ALA A 579 -64.10 39.89 26.24
CA ALA A 579 -64.29 38.82 25.25
C ALA A 579 -62.94 38.26 24.72
N ALA A 580 -61.92 39.10 24.56
CA ALA A 580 -60.58 38.65 24.20
C ALA A 580 -59.88 37.84 25.31
N ALA A 581 -60.07 38.19 26.59
CA ALA A 581 -59.55 37.43 27.72
C ALA A 581 -60.25 36.07 27.88
N ASP A 582 -61.57 36.03 27.66
CA ASP A 582 -62.35 34.79 27.69
C ASP A 582 -61.88 33.84 26.55
N ALA A 583 -61.48 34.36 25.38
CA ALA A 583 -60.91 33.57 24.27
C ALA A 583 -59.46 33.10 24.55
N ASP A 584 -58.62 33.95 25.14
CA ASP A 584 -57.25 33.63 25.57
C ASP A 584 -57.21 32.54 26.66
N LEU A 585 -58.22 32.49 27.53
CA LEU A 585 -58.39 31.43 28.53
C LEU A 585 -58.69 30.07 27.85
N ASN A 586 -59.69 30.01 26.97
CA ASN A 586 -60.00 28.80 26.19
C ASN A 586 -58.80 28.31 25.36
N ALA A 587 -57.95 29.22 24.87
CA ALA A 587 -56.74 28.88 24.14
C ALA A 587 -55.65 28.26 25.05
N ARG A 588 -55.55 28.66 26.32
CA ARG A 588 -54.67 27.99 27.30
C ARG A 588 -55.18 26.61 27.66
N ASP A 589 -56.47 26.46 27.94
CA ASP A 589 -57.07 25.16 28.28
C ASP A 589 -56.80 24.14 27.16
N PHE A 590 -56.92 24.54 25.89
CA PHE A 590 -56.56 23.68 24.75
C PHE A 590 -55.07 23.33 24.68
N LEU A 591 -54.18 24.25 25.06
CA LEU A 591 -52.73 24.05 25.08
C LEU A 591 -52.32 23.09 26.22
N ASP A 592 -52.94 23.21 27.39
CA ASP A 592 -52.71 22.32 28.54
C ASP A 592 -53.20 20.89 28.25
N ASN A 593 -54.36 20.73 27.58
CA ASN A 593 -54.82 19.42 27.09
C ASN A 593 -53.81 18.78 26.10
N ILE A 594 -53.20 19.56 25.21
CA ILE A 594 -52.13 19.07 24.32
C ILE A 594 -50.86 18.73 25.11
N SER A 595 -50.52 19.51 26.13
CA SER A 595 -49.37 19.29 27.01
C SER A 595 -49.50 17.98 27.79
N GLU A 596 -50.69 17.69 28.32
CA GLU A 596 -51.00 16.43 29.03
C GLU A 596 -50.93 15.22 28.08
N ALA A 597 -51.49 15.31 26.86
CA ALA A 597 -51.35 14.28 25.85
C ALA A 597 -49.88 14.05 25.41
N LEU A 598 -49.07 15.12 25.33
CA LEU A 598 -47.62 15.02 25.10
C LEU A 598 -46.89 14.35 26.27
N HIS A 599 -47.32 14.61 27.50
CA HIS A 599 -46.76 13.96 28.68
C HIS A 599 -47.09 12.46 28.69
N GLU A 600 -48.33 12.07 28.42
CA GLU A 600 -48.73 10.66 28.27
C GLU A 600 -47.89 9.96 27.20
N LYS A 601 -47.75 10.55 26.00
CA LYS A 601 -46.91 9.98 24.93
C LYS A 601 -45.42 9.89 25.30
N ASN A 602 -44.89 10.84 26.07
CA ASN A 602 -43.52 10.72 26.60
C ASN A 602 -43.40 9.58 27.62
N THR A 603 -44.40 9.37 28.49
CA THR A 603 -44.38 8.20 29.40
C THR A 603 -44.52 6.87 28.65
N GLU A 604 -45.24 6.84 27.53
CA GLU A 604 -45.27 5.66 26.65
C GLU A 604 -43.90 5.40 26.02
N ILE A 605 -43.21 6.45 25.54
CA ILE A 605 -41.83 6.38 25.03
C ILE A 605 -40.86 5.87 26.10
N ASP A 606 -40.95 6.35 27.35
CA ASP A 606 -40.09 5.89 28.45
C ASP A 606 -40.36 4.43 28.83
N ASN A 607 -41.62 3.98 28.81
CA ASN A 607 -41.97 2.57 29.00
C ASN A 607 -41.46 1.68 27.84
N LEU A 608 -41.47 2.16 26.60
CA LEU A 608 -40.87 1.48 25.46
C LEU A 608 -39.34 1.43 25.56
N ASN A 609 -38.70 2.53 25.97
CA ASN A 609 -37.26 2.58 26.23
C ASN A 609 -36.86 1.63 27.36
N TYR A 610 -37.66 1.50 28.42
CA TYR A 610 -37.44 0.51 29.47
C TYR A 610 -37.46 -0.91 28.90
N ARG A 611 -38.49 -1.26 28.13
CA ARG A 611 -38.62 -2.57 27.47
C ARG A 611 -37.48 -2.89 26.49
N VAL A 612 -37.01 -1.90 25.73
CA VAL A 612 -35.85 -2.05 24.83
C VAL A 612 -34.57 -2.30 25.64
N ASN A 613 -34.37 -1.61 26.76
CA ASN A 613 -33.23 -1.83 27.66
C ASN A 613 -33.30 -3.20 28.37
N GLU A 614 -34.49 -3.64 28.77
CA GLU A 614 -34.72 -4.95 29.37
C GLU A 614 -34.45 -6.08 28.36
N ALA A 615 -34.99 -6.00 27.15
CA ALA A 615 -34.70 -6.93 26.06
C ALA A 615 -33.21 -6.95 25.69
N SER A 616 -32.54 -5.79 25.69
CA SER A 616 -31.09 -5.69 25.45
C SER A 616 -30.27 -6.36 26.55
N ARG A 617 -30.69 -6.24 27.82
CA ARG A 617 -30.08 -6.96 28.95
C ARG A 617 -30.28 -8.47 28.85
N MET A 618 -31.49 -8.93 28.51
CA MET A 618 -31.75 -10.36 28.28
C MET A 618 -30.92 -10.90 27.12
N TYR A 619 -30.80 -10.15 26.01
CA TYR A 619 -29.94 -10.54 24.88
C TYR A 619 -28.46 -10.59 25.27
N ALA A 620 -27.96 -9.63 26.05
CA ALA A 620 -26.58 -9.65 26.55
C ALA A 620 -26.30 -10.86 27.44
N SER A 621 -27.21 -11.17 28.40
CA SER A 621 -27.10 -12.33 29.27
C SER A 621 -27.21 -13.66 28.51
N LEU A 622 -28.11 -13.75 27.52
CA LEU A 622 -28.21 -14.92 26.64
C LEU A 622 -26.94 -15.11 25.80
N LYS A 623 -26.35 -14.03 25.28
CA LYS A 623 -25.07 -14.07 24.56
C LYS A 623 -23.93 -14.53 25.46
N GLU A 624 -23.87 -14.06 26.71
CA GLU A 624 -22.87 -14.48 27.70
C GLU A 624 -23.01 -15.99 28.03
N SER A 625 -24.24 -16.45 28.27
CA SER A 625 -24.58 -17.87 28.44
C SER A 625 -24.20 -18.71 27.20
N GLN A 626 -24.43 -18.19 25.99
CA GLN A 626 -24.04 -18.85 24.75
C GLN A 626 -22.50 -18.90 24.57
N THR A 627 -21.75 -17.86 24.96
CA THR A 627 -20.28 -17.89 24.91
C THR A 627 -19.64 -18.79 25.97
N THR A 628 -20.25 -18.92 27.15
CA THR A 628 -19.77 -19.81 28.20
C THR A 628 -20.08 -21.28 27.87
N THR A 629 -21.28 -21.57 27.33
CA THR A 629 -21.57 -22.93 26.81
C THR A 629 -20.72 -23.28 25.59
N HIS A 630 -20.45 -22.35 24.66
CA HIS A 630 -19.52 -22.59 23.55
C HIS A 630 -18.10 -22.90 24.03
N THR A 631 -17.57 -22.16 25.01
CA THR A 631 -16.22 -22.43 25.54
C THR A 631 -16.16 -23.76 26.30
N GLN A 632 -17.21 -24.11 27.06
CA GLN A 632 -17.34 -25.46 27.66
C GLN A 632 -17.37 -26.58 26.62
N GLN A 633 -18.09 -26.40 25.50
CA GLN A 633 -18.10 -27.35 24.38
C GLN A 633 -16.73 -27.43 23.69
N THR A 634 -16.05 -26.30 23.50
CA THR A 634 -14.70 -26.26 22.90
C THR A 634 -13.71 -27.05 23.76
N SER A 635 -13.67 -26.81 25.08
CA SER A 635 -12.82 -27.57 25.99
C SER A 635 -13.30 -28.99 26.33
N ALA A 636 -14.46 -29.40 25.83
CA ALA A 636 -14.86 -30.81 25.76
C ALA A 636 -14.31 -31.46 24.47
N ILE A 637 -14.35 -30.74 23.34
CA ILE A 637 -13.74 -31.18 22.07
C ILE A 637 -12.24 -31.36 22.24
N GLU A 638 -11.51 -30.38 22.82
CA GLU A 638 -10.07 -30.47 23.09
C GLU A 638 -9.68 -31.73 23.91
N LYS A 639 -10.56 -32.16 24.83
CA LYS A 639 -10.37 -33.39 25.62
C LYS A 639 -10.59 -34.64 24.78
N LEU A 640 -11.66 -34.68 23.99
CA LEU A 640 -11.99 -35.80 23.11
C LEU A 640 -10.94 -35.95 21.98
N GLU A 641 -10.39 -34.85 21.46
CA GLU A 641 -9.28 -34.86 20.52
C GLU A 641 -7.99 -35.41 21.16
N LYS A 642 -7.71 -35.05 22.42
CA LYS A 642 -6.58 -35.58 23.18
C LYS A 642 -6.75 -37.07 23.54
N GLU A 643 -7.97 -37.51 23.81
CA GLU A 643 -8.30 -38.93 23.98
C GLU A 643 -8.20 -39.69 22.66
N LEU A 644 -8.65 -39.12 21.53
CA LEU A 644 -8.45 -39.67 20.19
C LEU A 644 -6.97 -39.78 19.82
N ALA A 645 -6.15 -38.78 20.13
CA ALA A 645 -4.71 -38.83 19.92
C ALA A 645 -4.07 -39.97 20.74
N ARG A 646 -4.45 -40.10 22.02
CA ARG A 646 -4.00 -41.20 22.89
C ARG A 646 -4.48 -42.58 22.42
N MET A 647 -5.69 -42.67 21.85
CA MET A 647 -6.18 -43.92 21.25
C MET A 647 -5.44 -44.27 19.96
N ARG A 648 -5.05 -43.29 19.13
CA ARG A 648 -4.19 -43.50 17.96
C ARG A 648 -2.80 -43.98 18.37
N GLU A 649 -2.16 -43.30 19.33
CA GLU A 649 -0.86 -43.70 19.89
C GLU A 649 -0.90 -45.11 20.51
N GLY A 650 -2.04 -45.50 21.11
CA GLY A 650 -2.28 -46.85 21.59
C GLY A 650 -2.49 -47.88 20.48
N LEU A 651 -3.17 -47.51 19.39
CA LEU A 651 -3.35 -48.35 18.21
C LEU A 651 -2.05 -48.54 17.43
N GLU A 652 -1.25 -47.49 17.24
CA GLU A 652 0.07 -47.55 16.59
C GLU A 652 1.02 -48.48 17.37
N ARG A 653 1.05 -48.37 18.71
CA ARG A 653 1.79 -49.33 19.54
C ARG A 653 1.24 -50.75 19.46
N GLY A 654 -0.08 -50.92 19.44
CA GLY A 654 -0.73 -52.22 19.23
C GLY A 654 -0.44 -52.84 17.86
N VAL A 655 -0.27 -52.03 16.80
CA VAL A 655 0.18 -52.50 15.48
C VAL A 655 1.63 -52.98 15.55
N VAL A 656 2.54 -52.21 16.15
CA VAL A 656 3.95 -52.63 16.31
C VAL A 656 4.08 -53.90 17.16
N GLU A 657 3.29 -54.04 18.22
CA GLU A 657 3.22 -55.28 19.03
C GLU A 657 2.69 -56.49 18.23
N LEU A 658 1.80 -56.27 17.24
CA LEU A 658 1.31 -57.31 16.34
C LEU A 658 2.31 -57.65 15.22
N GLU A 659 2.97 -56.65 14.63
CA GLU A 659 4.04 -56.84 13.63
C GLU A 659 5.23 -57.60 14.23
N GLN A 660 5.65 -57.25 15.45
CA GLN A 660 6.66 -58.03 16.18
C GLN A 660 6.20 -59.48 16.40
N ARG A 661 4.93 -59.69 16.76
CA ARG A 661 4.38 -61.04 16.98
C ARG A 661 4.27 -61.84 15.68
N GLU A 662 4.02 -61.20 14.54
CA GLU A 662 4.07 -61.83 13.21
C GLU A 662 5.48 -62.29 12.89
N ILE A 663 6.50 -61.46 13.14
CA ILE A 663 7.92 -61.83 12.97
C ILE A 663 8.31 -63.00 13.89
N GLU A 664 7.93 -62.97 15.17
CA GLU A 664 8.19 -64.05 16.13
C GLU A 664 7.55 -65.39 15.67
N VAL A 665 6.33 -65.36 15.16
CA VAL A 665 5.64 -66.54 14.61
C VAL A 665 6.25 -67.00 13.28
N GLY A 666 6.71 -66.07 12.43
CA GLY A 666 7.43 -66.37 11.20
C GLY A 666 8.72 -67.15 11.45
N VAL A 667 9.58 -66.64 12.35
CA VAL A 667 10.84 -67.31 12.74
C VAL A 667 10.56 -68.69 13.37
N ALA A 668 9.52 -68.81 14.19
CA ALA A 668 9.11 -70.11 14.75
C ALA A 668 8.65 -71.10 13.66
N TRP A 669 7.94 -70.64 12.63
CA TRP A 669 7.54 -71.46 11.49
C TRP A 669 8.73 -71.88 10.62
N GLU A 670 9.69 -70.98 10.37
CA GLU A 670 10.92 -71.30 9.64
C GLU A 670 11.76 -72.33 10.39
N SER A 671 11.94 -72.17 11.71
CA SER A 671 12.64 -73.15 12.55
C SER A 671 11.95 -74.53 12.55
N MET A 672 10.61 -74.60 12.63
CA MET A 672 9.89 -75.88 12.51
C MET A 672 10.00 -76.49 11.10
N ARG A 673 10.11 -75.67 10.05
CA ARG A 673 10.31 -76.11 8.68
C ARG A 673 11.73 -76.68 8.47
N GLU A 674 12.75 -76.10 9.10
CA GLU A 674 14.12 -76.64 9.11
C GLU A 674 14.20 -77.96 9.89
N GLU A 675 13.59 -78.04 11.08
CA GLU A 675 13.51 -79.28 11.87
C GLU A 675 12.82 -80.40 11.05
N ALA A 676 11.70 -80.10 10.39
CA ALA A 676 11.00 -81.04 9.51
C ALA A 676 11.76 -81.39 8.22
N ALA A 677 12.75 -80.59 7.82
CA ALA A 677 13.69 -80.93 6.75
C ALA A 677 14.82 -81.85 7.28
N ARG A 678 15.39 -81.55 8.45
CA ARG A 678 16.44 -82.39 9.08
C ARG A 678 15.93 -83.80 9.37
N VAL A 679 14.74 -83.93 9.96
CA VAL A 679 14.10 -85.24 10.22
C VAL A 679 13.82 -86.01 8.92
N ARG A 680 13.53 -85.34 7.81
CA ARG A 680 13.36 -85.99 6.50
C ARG A 680 14.69 -86.54 5.98
N GLU A 681 15.78 -85.78 6.14
CA GLU A 681 17.10 -86.21 5.71
C GLU A 681 17.65 -87.34 6.59
N GLU A 682 17.44 -87.29 7.92
CA GLU A 682 17.72 -88.40 8.84
C GLU A 682 16.99 -89.69 8.43
N LEU A 683 15.73 -89.59 7.96
CA LEU A 683 14.96 -90.70 7.43
C LEU A 683 15.49 -91.19 6.07
N HIS A 684 15.88 -90.30 5.15
CA HIS A 684 16.52 -90.67 3.89
C HIS A 684 17.83 -91.44 4.14
N SER A 685 18.76 -90.90 4.93
CA SER A 685 20.00 -91.59 5.31
C SER A 685 19.77 -92.85 6.15
N GLY A 686 18.60 -93.00 6.79
CA GLY A 686 18.14 -94.26 7.39
C GLY A 686 17.77 -95.31 6.34
N ILE A 687 16.98 -94.92 5.34
CA ILE A 687 16.57 -95.77 4.21
C ILE A 687 17.80 -96.20 3.38
N GLU A 688 18.75 -95.31 3.14
CA GLU A 688 20.01 -95.62 2.45
C GLU A 688 20.82 -96.69 3.17
N ARG A 689 20.98 -96.59 4.50
CA ARG A 689 21.67 -97.62 5.30
C ARG A 689 20.94 -98.97 5.24
N CYS A 690 19.61 -98.98 5.35
CA CYS A 690 18.83 -100.21 5.19
C CYS A 690 18.95 -100.81 3.78
N LEU A 691 19.01 -99.98 2.73
CA LEU A 691 19.28 -100.44 1.37
C LEU A 691 20.70 -101.01 1.25
N GLU A 692 21.70 -100.36 1.85
CA GLU A 692 23.09 -100.84 1.82
C GLU A 692 23.23 -102.19 2.54
N ASP A 693 22.63 -102.36 3.72
CA ASP A 693 22.64 -103.64 4.44
C ASP A 693 21.88 -104.74 3.69
N VAL A 694 20.78 -104.42 3.00
CA VAL A 694 20.07 -105.36 2.11
C VAL A 694 20.94 -105.73 0.89
N ILE A 695 21.68 -104.78 0.32
CA ILE A 695 22.63 -105.04 -0.78
C ILE A 695 23.79 -105.92 -0.29
N ARG A 696 24.40 -105.61 0.87
CA ARG A 696 25.45 -106.41 1.50
C ARG A 696 24.96 -107.82 1.83
N PHE A 697 23.72 -107.95 2.34
CA PHE A 697 23.10 -109.26 2.58
C PHE A 697 22.88 -110.04 1.28
N LYS A 698 22.34 -109.40 0.23
CA LYS A 698 22.18 -110.01 -1.10
C LYS A 698 23.52 -110.49 -1.65
N VAL A 699 24.57 -109.66 -1.59
CA VAL A 699 25.92 -110.02 -2.05
C VAL A 699 26.49 -111.18 -1.23
N ARG A 700 26.31 -111.20 0.10
CA ARG A 700 26.73 -112.32 0.95
C ARG A 700 25.99 -113.61 0.63
N VAL A 701 24.69 -113.54 0.38
CA VAL A 701 23.86 -114.71 0.00
C VAL A 701 24.23 -115.21 -1.40
N GLN A 702 24.50 -114.32 -2.36
CA GLN A 702 25.00 -114.72 -3.68
C GLN A 702 26.38 -115.38 -3.59
N LYS A 703 27.32 -114.78 -2.86
CA LYS A 703 28.66 -115.35 -2.66
C LYS A 703 28.61 -116.71 -1.94
N GLY A 704 27.75 -116.84 -0.93
CA GLY A 704 27.51 -118.12 -0.24
C GLY A 704 26.81 -119.17 -1.10
N LEU A 705 26.04 -118.76 -2.12
CA LEU A 705 25.49 -119.66 -3.13
C LEU A 705 26.54 -120.08 -4.17
N GLU A 706 27.43 -119.17 -4.61
CA GLU A 706 28.59 -119.50 -5.45
C GLU A 706 29.57 -120.43 -4.72
N GLU A 707 29.81 -120.19 -3.42
CA GLU A 707 30.64 -121.05 -2.56
C GLU A 707 29.99 -122.43 -2.32
N PHE A 708 28.67 -122.49 -2.16
CA PHE A 708 27.95 -123.76 -1.99
C PHE A 708 27.79 -124.52 -3.31
N GLU A 709 27.64 -123.84 -4.45
CA GLU A 709 27.68 -124.45 -5.79
C GLU A 709 29.07 -125.03 -6.08
N GLY A 710 30.13 -124.32 -5.71
CA GLY A 710 31.50 -124.82 -5.73
C GLY A 710 31.71 -126.04 -4.83
N TRP A 711 31.33 -125.94 -3.54
CA TRP A 711 31.49 -127.04 -2.59
C TRP A 711 30.67 -128.28 -2.98
N VAL A 712 29.41 -128.14 -3.42
CA VAL A 712 28.63 -129.29 -3.93
C VAL A 712 29.24 -129.85 -5.22
N GLY A 713 29.90 -129.03 -6.03
CA GLY A 713 30.71 -129.52 -7.16
C GLY A 713 31.86 -130.43 -6.69
N GLU A 714 32.66 -129.97 -5.73
CA GLU A 714 33.78 -130.73 -5.16
C GLU A 714 33.30 -131.99 -4.40
N GLU A 715 32.28 -131.87 -3.55
CA GLU A 715 31.74 -132.98 -2.76
C GLU A 715 31.05 -134.04 -3.64
N VAL A 716 30.45 -133.67 -4.78
CA VAL A 716 29.92 -134.64 -5.76
C VAL A 716 31.02 -135.34 -6.57
N GLU A 717 32.19 -134.71 -6.77
CA GLU A 717 33.38 -135.42 -7.28
C GLU A 717 33.97 -136.38 -6.22
N VAL A 718 33.78 -136.11 -4.93
CA VAL A 718 34.31 -136.92 -3.81
C VAL A 718 33.38 -138.06 -3.35
N GLU A 719 32.06 -137.85 -3.23
CA GLU A 719 31.10 -138.93 -2.92
C GLU A 719 31.02 -139.99 -4.05
N LEU A 720 31.46 -139.64 -5.26
CA LEU A 720 31.67 -140.60 -6.36
C LEU A 720 32.86 -141.56 -6.13
N LEU A 721 33.66 -141.36 -5.07
CA LEU A 721 34.87 -142.11 -4.75
C LEU A 721 34.93 -142.67 -3.31
N GLY A 722 33.92 -142.44 -2.47
CA GLY A 722 33.90 -142.95 -1.09
C GLY A 722 32.92 -144.12 -0.88
N ASP A 723 33.41 -145.38 -0.87
CA ASP A 723 32.72 -146.50 -0.20
C ASP A 723 33.58 -147.76 0.14
N GLU A 724 34.90 -147.66 0.40
CA GLU A 724 35.69 -148.81 0.90
C GLU A 724 36.66 -148.50 2.07
N MET A 725 36.55 -149.33 3.13
CA MET A 725 37.51 -149.59 4.24
C MET A 725 37.79 -148.53 5.34
N ASP A 726 36.90 -148.52 6.33
CA ASP A 726 37.16 -149.01 7.70
C ASP A 726 38.59 -148.95 8.30
N GLY A 727 38.75 -148.18 9.39
CA GLY A 727 39.51 -148.62 10.58
C GLY A 727 40.94 -148.12 10.82
N MET A 728 41.12 -146.97 11.50
CA MET A 728 41.98 -146.80 12.72
C MET A 728 42.14 -145.34 13.21
N GLY A 729 42.12 -145.15 14.54
CA GLY A 729 43.21 -144.41 15.24
C GLY A 729 43.22 -142.88 15.41
N LEU A 730 42.59 -142.40 16.50
CA LEU A 730 43.15 -141.52 17.55
C LEU A 730 43.55 -140.03 17.32
N GLU A 731 43.45 -139.30 18.46
CA GLU A 731 44.14 -138.07 18.92
C GLU A 731 43.86 -136.66 18.35
N ASP A 732 42.97 -135.96 19.09
CA ASP A 732 42.98 -134.54 19.48
C ASP A 732 44.30 -133.75 19.35
N LYS A 733 44.32 -132.78 18.44
CA LYS A 733 44.65 -131.34 18.62
C LYS A 733 44.07 -130.53 17.44
N ARG A 734 43.54 -129.30 17.54
CA ARG A 734 43.79 -128.11 18.39
C ARG A 734 44.90 -127.20 17.84
N ASP A 735 44.61 -125.90 17.80
CA ASP A 735 45.49 -124.77 17.42
C ASP A 735 45.84 -124.75 15.90
N GLU A 736 46.02 -123.62 15.19
CA GLU A 736 45.90 -122.18 15.52
C GLU A 736 45.72 -121.33 14.22
N GLU A 737 45.29 -120.07 14.36
CA GLU A 737 45.13 -118.97 13.34
C GLU A 737 44.21 -119.17 12.11
#